data_AF-A0A9P9DRB3-F1
#
_entry.id   AF-A0A9P9DRB3-F1
#
_cell.length_a   1.000
_cell.length_b   1.000
_cell.length_c   1.000
_cell.angle_alpha   90.00
_cell.angle_beta   90.00
_cell.angle_gamma   90.00
#
_symmetry.space_group_name_H-M   'P 1'
#
loop_
_entity.id
_entity.type
_entity.pdbx_description
1 polymer ?
#
loop_
_entity_poly.entity_id
_entity_poly.type
_entity_poly.pdbx_seq_one_letter_code
_entity_poly.pdbx_strand_id
1 'polypeptide(L)'
;MSASLSTKQPENGCKPETYEKITIEGVRKSTSDRVSTVVLSLREGDPLTSLWNQLTEQGFDPPASIKSGGKSYQKNSTALFPHAYKEIKVVSGVSGADEINIDEPLIKHSNDYYGEPVQFVMDEQNSDDPKRPTKFITDGRGFEVSFQKTPRMPDDDKLHQLPGSLGAYDLFNVEAYADRLPKKITEAGGVFLPMWQREALWIDFESRKERSSQNVKYAVRVFVGKVNAVSGLLMDEQSPEGEEKHQDYVIIPGQEWLDGICVAPGVVRQFVAMPLGSGYTIEGQKTREETHGGPQIEVIPEYQQNLRCWCKDIEPVSVNGTYSGHNVADPNTHLTETRTPRELGLQVGDILRSYPIELYYLSAMTIGRLRDVNADAVWMAAYPPLPPSYNPSGGFKSFRQRILNRSSKSMGVEDLCMGYPTKTDYPPSKMYDLAWIDSIDIEKGFNQWKDEGYQSSMAGLTQLKEDEDSEDHALYMPSLSDLRLRMDTLEPQETKPIQVNKFEPKNLKSMGLAAGGKLIQDIYTDRNPASIWNHSASRLIYVHILSPASFEQVTHIVPQPPSLDVKAYAEAGGQFFVVEEDIEGRIEGGEFEDIKSVSAINKQILAGKGKGREEEEFDPMMARICKGCEIRLCDCIIRPCNHTFCNVCIQCLSTSSTSSSTRSCPTCSHPITHVAGFSAPMNLPGEEPMRMKVPVHVLKIEDGRVAFKSISRGRV
;
A
#
# COMPACT_ATOMS: atom_id res chain seq x y z
N MET A 1 42.92 -13.84 -5.05
CA MET A 1 43.32 -15.09 -4.37
C MET A 1 42.11 -16.01 -4.37
N SER A 2 42.18 -17.05 -5.18
CA SER A 2 41.09 -17.99 -5.46
C SER A 2 40.96 -18.96 -4.28
N ALA A 3 39.85 -18.89 -3.55
CA ALA A 3 39.48 -19.88 -2.55
C ALA A 3 38.16 -20.53 -2.98
N SER A 4 38.23 -21.85 -3.14
CA SER A 4 37.25 -22.76 -3.69
C SER A 4 36.00 -22.91 -2.82
N LEU A 5 34.83 -22.60 -3.41
CA LEU A 5 33.51 -22.98 -2.92
C LEU A 5 33.34 -24.50 -3.01
N SER A 6 33.23 -25.17 -1.86
CA SER A 6 32.73 -26.54 -1.76
C SER A 6 31.21 -26.51 -1.71
N THR A 7 30.57 -26.37 -2.87
CA THR A 7 29.18 -26.78 -3.04
C THR A 7 29.11 -28.30 -2.88
N LYS A 8 28.48 -28.79 -1.80
CA LYS A 8 27.97 -30.16 -1.80
C LYS A 8 26.84 -30.21 -2.83
N GLN A 9 27.18 -30.56 -4.05
CA GLN A 9 26.23 -31.18 -4.97
C GLN A 9 25.59 -32.35 -4.22
N PRO A 10 24.26 -32.58 -4.33
CA PRO A 10 23.76 -33.92 -4.06
C PRO A 10 24.51 -34.82 -5.05
N GLU A 11 25.28 -35.76 -4.54
CA GLU A 11 25.80 -36.84 -5.37
C GLU A 11 24.58 -37.43 -6.09
N ASN A 12 24.51 -37.22 -7.41
CA ASN A 12 23.67 -37.99 -8.31
C ASN A 12 24.22 -39.42 -8.34
N GLY A 13 24.14 -40.13 -7.22
CA GLY A 13 24.03 -41.57 -7.22
C GLY A 13 22.69 -41.85 -7.87
N CYS A 14 22.72 -42.26 -9.14
CA CYS A 14 21.58 -42.85 -9.81
C CYS A 14 21.10 -43.98 -8.88
N LYS A 15 20.00 -43.74 -8.14
CA LYS A 15 19.34 -44.82 -7.40
C LYS A 15 19.09 -45.92 -8.43
N PRO A 16 19.43 -47.20 -8.14
CA PRO A 16 19.19 -48.27 -9.10
C PRO A 16 17.74 -48.20 -9.57
N GLU A 17 17.51 -48.21 -10.88
CA GLU A 17 16.16 -48.18 -11.44
C GLU A 17 15.39 -49.40 -10.90
N THR A 18 14.49 -49.18 -9.93
CA THR A 18 13.66 -50.23 -9.38
C THR A 18 12.51 -50.50 -10.34
N TYR A 19 12.60 -51.65 -11.01
CA TYR A 19 11.52 -52.18 -11.85
C TYR A 19 10.59 -53.03 -10.99
N GLU A 20 9.31 -52.68 -10.97
CA GLU A 20 8.26 -53.40 -10.28
C GLU A 20 7.56 -54.38 -11.21
N LYS A 21 7.33 -55.61 -10.71
CA LYS A 21 6.49 -56.60 -11.37
C LYS A 21 5.06 -56.49 -10.84
N ILE A 22 4.13 -56.18 -11.72
CA ILE A 22 2.72 -55.94 -11.38
C ILE A 22 1.86 -57.00 -12.05
N THR A 23 1.11 -57.75 -11.24
CA THR A 23 0.19 -58.78 -11.72
C THR A 23 -1.23 -58.21 -11.80
N ILE A 24 -1.79 -58.24 -13.00
CA ILE A 24 -3.15 -57.77 -13.30
C ILE A 24 -3.99 -58.95 -13.77
N GLU A 25 -5.03 -59.27 -13.02
CA GLU A 25 -6.03 -60.27 -13.35
C GLU A 25 -7.24 -59.64 -14.05
N GLY A 26 -7.96 -60.43 -14.85
CA GLY A 26 -9.21 -59.95 -15.45
C GLY A 26 -9.04 -59.25 -16.81
N VAL A 27 -7.85 -59.22 -17.40
CA VAL A 27 -7.57 -58.48 -18.64
C VAL A 27 -8.09 -59.25 -19.86
N ARG A 28 -8.79 -58.57 -20.79
CA ARG A 28 -9.35 -59.18 -22.01
C ARG A 28 -8.39 -59.02 -23.19
N LYS A 29 -8.20 -60.08 -23.97
CA LYS A 29 -7.36 -60.03 -25.18
C LYS A 29 -8.15 -59.46 -26.36
N SER A 30 -7.61 -58.49 -27.10
CA SER A 30 -8.36 -57.82 -28.18
C SER A 30 -8.79 -58.76 -29.31
N THR A 31 -8.12 -59.91 -29.45
CA THR A 31 -8.43 -60.94 -30.46
C THR A 31 -9.36 -62.05 -29.96
N SER A 32 -9.79 -62.06 -28.68
CA SER A 32 -10.68 -63.08 -28.12
C SER A 32 -11.31 -62.68 -26.78
N ASP A 33 -12.54 -63.09 -26.49
CA ASP A 33 -13.20 -62.89 -25.18
C ASP A 33 -12.58 -63.65 -24.00
N ARG A 34 -11.38 -64.23 -24.16
CA ARG A 34 -10.64 -64.89 -23.08
C ARG A 34 -10.04 -63.86 -22.14
N VAL A 35 -10.34 -64.03 -20.86
CA VAL A 35 -9.73 -63.29 -19.76
C VAL A 35 -8.39 -63.94 -19.40
N SER A 36 -7.37 -63.12 -19.17
CA SER A 36 -6.01 -63.56 -18.84
C SER A 36 -5.44 -62.77 -17.66
N THR A 37 -4.39 -63.33 -17.06
CA THR A 37 -3.56 -62.65 -16.06
C THR A 37 -2.27 -62.18 -16.74
N VAL A 38 -1.92 -60.91 -16.57
CA VAL A 38 -0.74 -60.30 -17.18
C VAL A 38 0.22 -59.84 -16.09
N VAL A 39 1.52 -60.06 -16.31
CA VAL A 39 2.58 -59.52 -15.45
C VAL A 39 3.32 -58.44 -16.23
N LEU A 40 3.22 -57.20 -15.78
CA LEU A 40 3.91 -56.05 -16.36
C LEU A 40 5.17 -55.73 -15.57
N SER A 41 6.17 -55.17 -16.24
CA SER A 41 7.37 -54.63 -15.59
C SER A 41 7.42 -53.12 -15.83
N LEU A 42 7.11 -52.35 -14.79
CA LEU A 42 6.97 -50.89 -14.82
C LEU A 42 7.90 -50.27 -13.76
N ARG A 43 8.39 -49.05 -14.00
CA ARG A 43 9.22 -48.34 -13.01
C ARG A 43 8.31 -47.68 -11.99
N GLU A 44 8.73 -47.60 -10.73
CA GLU A 44 7.94 -46.94 -9.66
C GLU A 44 7.55 -45.50 -10.02
N GLY A 45 8.43 -44.78 -10.71
CA GLY A 45 8.22 -43.40 -11.15
C GLY A 45 7.41 -43.25 -12.44
N ASP A 46 7.06 -44.35 -13.12
CA ASP A 46 6.26 -44.28 -14.34
C ASP A 46 4.85 -43.75 -14.00
N PRO A 47 4.26 -42.91 -14.87
CA PRO A 47 2.86 -42.50 -14.70
C PRO A 47 1.95 -43.72 -14.85
N LEU A 48 0.81 -43.70 -14.17
CA LEU A 48 -0.18 -44.78 -14.21
C LEU A 48 -0.65 -45.11 -15.64
N THR A 49 -0.63 -44.12 -16.53
CA THR A 49 -0.92 -44.29 -17.96
C THR A 49 -0.02 -45.32 -18.65
N SER A 50 1.23 -45.48 -18.20
CA SER A 50 2.18 -46.46 -18.74
C SER A 50 1.69 -47.90 -18.62
N LEU A 51 0.91 -48.20 -17.57
CA LEU A 51 0.27 -49.50 -17.41
C LEU A 51 -0.71 -49.78 -18.56
N TRP A 52 -1.60 -48.83 -18.85
CA TRP A 52 -2.56 -48.95 -19.94
C TRP A 52 -1.87 -49.09 -21.29
N ASN A 53 -0.80 -48.32 -21.51
CA ASN A 53 -0.03 -48.37 -22.75
C ASN A 53 0.62 -49.76 -22.95
N GLN A 54 1.26 -50.32 -21.91
CA GLN A 54 1.85 -51.67 -22.00
C GLN A 54 0.80 -52.77 -22.23
N LEU A 55 -0.40 -52.66 -21.62
CA LEU A 55 -1.48 -53.61 -21.89
C LEU A 55 -1.91 -53.56 -23.37
N THR A 56 -2.07 -52.36 -23.92
CA THR A 56 -2.43 -52.17 -25.33
C THR A 56 -1.33 -52.68 -26.28
N GLU A 57 -0.06 -52.40 -26.00
CA GLU A 57 1.08 -52.91 -26.78
C GLU A 57 1.16 -54.44 -26.79
N GLN A 58 0.78 -55.09 -25.69
CA GLN A 58 0.71 -56.55 -25.61
C GLN A 58 -0.57 -57.15 -26.21
N GLY A 59 -1.43 -56.34 -26.83
CA GLY A 59 -2.64 -56.79 -27.54
C GLY A 59 -3.85 -57.06 -26.64
N PHE A 60 -3.94 -56.37 -25.50
CA PHE A 60 -5.08 -56.43 -24.59
C PHE A 60 -5.95 -55.17 -24.69
N ASP A 61 -7.26 -55.34 -24.45
CA ASP A 61 -8.19 -54.22 -24.40
C ASP A 61 -7.96 -53.42 -23.13
N PRO A 62 -7.85 -52.08 -23.21
CA PRO A 62 -7.62 -51.24 -22.04
C PRO A 62 -8.81 -51.31 -21.08
N PRO A 63 -8.63 -51.69 -19.81
CA PRO A 63 -9.71 -51.68 -18.83
C PRO A 63 -10.19 -50.25 -18.54
N ALA A 64 -11.43 -50.07 -18.11
CA ALA A 64 -11.92 -48.74 -17.71
C ALA A 64 -11.34 -48.30 -16.36
N SER A 65 -11.07 -49.26 -15.48
CA SER A 65 -10.38 -49.01 -14.21
C SER A 65 -9.67 -50.26 -13.71
N ILE A 66 -8.75 -50.08 -12.78
CA ILE A 66 -8.03 -51.14 -12.07
C ILE A 66 -8.35 -51.02 -10.59
N LYS A 67 -8.74 -52.14 -9.97
CA LYS A 67 -9.06 -52.20 -8.54
C LYS A 67 -7.91 -52.82 -7.77
N SER A 68 -7.49 -52.15 -6.70
CA SER A 68 -6.45 -52.63 -5.77
C SER A 68 -6.73 -52.11 -4.36
N GLY A 69 -6.57 -52.95 -3.34
CA GLY A 69 -6.76 -52.55 -1.93
C GLY A 69 -8.12 -51.93 -1.60
N GLY A 70 -9.19 -52.31 -2.32
CA GLY A 70 -10.54 -51.75 -2.16
C GLY A 70 -10.78 -50.39 -2.86
N LYS A 71 -9.76 -49.82 -3.51
CA LYS A 71 -9.85 -48.58 -4.30
C LYS A 71 -9.86 -48.87 -5.80
N SER A 72 -10.44 -47.98 -6.59
CA SER A 72 -10.57 -48.09 -8.04
C SER A 72 -9.88 -46.93 -8.73
N TYR A 73 -8.99 -47.21 -9.67
CA TYR A 73 -8.15 -46.24 -10.35
C TYR A 73 -8.39 -46.25 -11.85
N GLN A 74 -8.52 -45.07 -12.45
CA GLN A 74 -8.68 -44.88 -13.88
C GLN A 74 -7.35 -44.49 -14.52
N LYS A 75 -7.26 -44.57 -15.85
CA LYS A 75 -6.05 -44.23 -16.62
C LYS A 75 -5.48 -42.85 -16.25
N ASN A 76 -6.34 -41.87 -16.00
CA ASN A 76 -5.98 -40.49 -15.70
C ASN A 76 -6.14 -40.14 -14.21
N SER A 77 -6.15 -41.14 -13.31
CA SER A 77 -6.24 -40.86 -11.87
C SER A 77 -5.05 -40.02 -11.41
N THR A 78 -5.36 -38.97 -10.66
CA THR A 78 -4.39 -38.06 -10.05
C THR A 78 -4.26 -38.32 -8.55
N ALA A 79 -3.14 -37.90 -7.99
CA ALA A 79 -2.90 -37.89 -6.55
C ALA A 79 -2.42 -36.50 -6.11
N LEU A 80 -2.67 -36.17 -4.84
CA LEU A 80 -2.13 -34.96 -4.21
C LEU A 80 -0.69 -35.21 -3.77
N PHE A 81 0.23 -34.34 -4.18
CA PHE A 81 1.63 -34.37 -3.82
C PHE A 81 1.96 -33.15 -2.99
N PRO A 82 2.60 -33.30 -1.82
CA PRO A 82 3.01 -32.14 -1.06
C PRO A 82 4.07 -31.37 -1.85
N HIS A 83 4.03 -30.04 -1.80
CA HIS A 83 5.13 -29.23 -2.29
C HIS A 83 6.41 -29.51 -1.50
N ALA A 84 7.56 -29.22 -2.12
CA ALA A 84 8.84 -29.27 -1.44
C ALA A 84 8.86 -28.27 -0.27
N TYR A 85 9.41 -28.71 0.87
CA TYR A 85 9.63 -27.87 2.04
C TYR A 85 11.09 -27.44 2.14
N LYS A 86 11.32 -26.42 2.97
CA LYS A 86 12.66 -26.12 3.52
C LYS A 86 12.78 -26.65 4.93
N GLU A 87 13.95 -27.19 5.26
CA GLU A 87 14.32 -27.55 6.63
C GLU A 87 14.89 -26.32 7.33
N ILE A 88 14.33 -25.99 8.49
CA ILE A 88 14.74 -24.85 9.30
C ILE A 88 15.15 -25.38 10.67
N LYS A 89 16.41 -25.18 11.07
CA LYS A 89 16.92 -25.67 12.35
C LYS A 89 16.73 -24.64 13.46
N VAL A 90 16.25 -25.07 14.63
CA VAL A 90 16.16 -24.21 15.81
C VAL A 90 17.54 -24.01 16.43
N VAL A 91 17.95 -22.75 16.63
CA VAL A 91 19.26 -22.35 17.16
C VAL A 91 19.14 -21.38 18.33
N SER A 92 20.19 -21.23 19.14
CA SER A 92 20.28 -20.17 20.15
C SER A 92 20.93 -18.88 19.63
N GLY A 93 21.52 -18.92 18.42
CA GLY A 93 22.21 -17.81 17.78
C GLY A 93 21.30 -16.98 16.87
N VAL A 94 21.89 -16.14 16.02
CA VAL A 94 21.14 -15.29 15.07
C VAL A 94 20.43 -16.16 14.03
N SER A 95 19.18 -15.82 13.69
CA SER A 95 18.42 -16.50 12.64
C SER A 95 19.07 -16.31 11.27
N GLY A 96 18.92 -17.31 10.40
CA GLY A 96 19.41 -17.33 9.02
C GLY A 96 18.36 -17.93 8.08
N ALA A 97 18.72 -18.14 6.80
CA ALA A 97 17.76 -18.64 5.81
C ALA A 97 17.22 -20.04 6.15
N ASP A 98 18.06 -20.88 6.75
CA ASP A 98 17.78 -22.26 7.11
C ASP A 98 17.87 -22.51 8.64
N GLU A 99 17.93 -21.44 9.44
CA GLU A 99 18.04 -21.49 10.90
C GLU A 99 17.13 -20.44 11.53
N ILE A 100 16.47 -20.75 12.65
CA ILE A 100 15.65 -19.81 13.39
C ILE A 100 16.05 -19.76 14.86
N ASN A 101 16.21 -18.57 15.41
CA ASN A 101 16.43 -18.39 16.83
C ASN A 101 15.22 -18.93 17.64
N ILE A 102 15.49 -19.64 18.73
CA ILE A 102 14.49 -20.25 19.60
C ILE A 102 13.46 -19.24 20.19
N ASP A 103 13.83 -17.96 20.26
CA ASP A 103 13.02 -16.84 20.75
C ASP A 103 12.51 -15.92 19.63
N GLU A 104 12.69 -16.31 18.36
CA GLU A 104 12.12 -15.59 17.19
C GLU A 104 10.78 -16.22 16.77
N PRO A 105 9.70 -15.43 16.61
CA PRO A 105 8.43 -15.94 16.09
C PRO A 105 8.58 -16.47 14.66
N LEU A 106 7.96 -17.62 14.35
CA LEU A 106 8.06 -18.22 13.01
C LEU A 106 7.56 -17.29 11.90
N ILE A 107 6.55 -16.46 12.18
CA ILE A 107 5.98 -15.47 11.25
C ILE A 107 7.01 -14.42 10.83
N LYS A 108 7.94 -14.05 11.74
CA LYS A 108 9.01 -13.12 11.41
C LYS A 108 9.94 -13.73 10.37
N HIS A 109 10.38 -14.97 10.59
CA HIS A 109 11.20 -15.72 9.63
C HIS A 109 10.49 -15.80 8.27
N SER A 110 9.21 -16.17 8.25
CA SER A 110 8.42 -16.18 7.01
C SER A 110 8.46 -14.83 6.29
N ASN A 111 8.28 -13.72 7.00
CA ASN A 111 8.25 -12.37 6.40
C ASN A 111 9.62 -11.92 5.90
N ASP A 112 10.70 -12.21 6.63
CA ASP A 112 12.05 -11.80 6.23
C ASP A 112 12.50 -12.48 4.90
N TYR A 113 12.03 -13.70 4.62
CA TYR A 113 12.44 -14.47 3.43
C TYR A 113 11.38 -14.58 2.33
N TYR A 114 10.10 -14.41 2.65
CA TYR A 114 8.99 -14.62 1.72
C TYR A 114 7.97 -13.48 1.72
N GLY A 115 8.10 -12.48 2.59
CA GLY A 115 7.18 -11.36 2.66
C GLY A 115 7.39 -10.38 1.51
N GLU A 116 6.29 -9.82 1.02
CA GLU A 116 6.34 -8.70 0.07
C GLU A 116 7.04 -7.49 0.71
N PRO A 117 8.07 -6.90 0.06
CA PRO A 117 8.76 -5.74 0.58
C PRO A 117 7.84 -4.52 0.55
N VAL A 118 7.85 -3.71 1.62
CA VAL A 118 7.21 -2.40 1.61
C VAL A 118 8.01 -1.47 0.69
N GLN A 119 7.37 -1.00 -0.38
CA GLN A 119 7.94 -0.05 -1.34
C GLN A 119 6.97 1.09 -1.57
N PHE A 120 7.42 2.32 -1.27
CA PHE A 120 6.60 3.49 -1.50
C PHE A 120 6.68 3.98 -2.94
N VAL A 121 5.52 4.30 -3.51
CA VAL A 121 5.34 4.78 -4.88
C VAL A 121 4.53 6.07 -4.83
N MET A 122 4.89 7.04 -5.68
CA MET A 122 4.20 8.33 -5.75
C MET A 122 3.04 8.35 -6.77
N ASP A 123 3.06 7.52 -7.82
CA ASP A 123 1.92 7.38 -8.75
C ASP A 123 1.93 6.05 -9.51
N GLU A 124 0.74 5.48 -9.74
CA GLU A 124 0.47 4.27 -10.54
C GLU A 124 0.22 4.62 -12.02
N GLN A 125 -0.04 5.89 -12.35
CA GLN A 125 -0.42 6.33 -13.70
C GLN A 125 0.75 6.43 -14.69
N ASN A 126 1.61 5.40 -14.84
CA ASN A 126 2.62 5.21 -15.92
C ASN A 126 3.00 6.51 -16.66
N SER A 127 3.42 7.53 -15.91
CA SER A 127 3.69 8.86 -16.46
C SER A 127 5.18 8.90 -16.58
N ASP A 128 5.68 8.90 -17.81
CA ASP A 128 7.11 8.92 -18.10
C ASP A 128 7.81 10.20 -17.59
N ASP A 129 7.05 11.19 -17.11
CA ASP A 129 7.59 12.39 -16.49
C ASP A 129 7.80 12.23 -14.96
N PRO A 130 9.06 12.03 -14.51
CA PRO A 130 9.38 11.90 -13.08
C PRO A 130 9.17 13.20 -12.29
N LYS A 131 8.99 14.35 -12.95
CA LYS A 131 8.78 15.66 -12.30
C LYS A 131 7.32 15.97 -12.04
N ARG A 132 6.40 15.15 -12.56
CA ARG A 132 4.96 15.31 -12.33
C ARG A 132 4.66 15.15 -10.84
N PRO A 133 4.00 16.12 -10.20
CA PRO A 133 3.64 16.00 -8.79
C PRO A 133 2.49 15.03 -8.60
N THR A 134 2.41 14.50 -7.38
CA THR A 134 1.37 13.57 -6.95
C THR A 134 0.72 14.12 -5.68
N LYS A 135 -0.47 13.64 -5.31
CA LYS A 135 -1.19 14.12 -4.12
C LYS A 135 -0.97 13.27 -2.87
N PHE A 136 -0.48 12.05 -3.07
CA PHE A 136 -0.35 11.04 -2.04
C PHE A 136 0.83 10.10 -2.35
N ILE A 137 1.23 9.32 -1.35
CA ILE A 137 2.26 8.28 -1.42
C ILE A 137 1.62 6.97 -0.98
N THR A 138 1.83 5.87 -1.72
CA THR A 138 1.26 4.55 -1.40
C THR A 138 2.33 3.47 -1.28
N ASP A 139 2.07 2.37 -0.58
CA ASP A 139 3.03 1.28 -0.37
C ASP A 139 2.75 -0.02 -1.17
N GLY A 140 1.74 0.01 -2.04
CA GLY A 140 1.25 -1.17 -2.78
C GLY A 140 0.48 -2.21 -1.96
N ARG A 141 0.55 -2.18 -0.61
CA ARG A 141 -0.22 -3.05 0.30
C ARG A 141 -1.49 -2.38 0.82
N GLY A 142 -1.70 -1.12 0.49
CA GLY A 142 -2.95 -0.38 0.72
C GLY A 142 -2.80 0.83 1.64
N PHE A 143 -1.61 1.08 2.19
CA PHE A 143 -1.32 2.33 2.90
C PHE A 143 -1.26 3.49 1.91
N GLU A 144 -1.88 4.60 2.25
CA GLU A 144 -1.79 5.86 1.52
C GLU A 144 -1.62 7.00 2.53
N VAL A 145 -0.71 7.93 2.24
CA VAL A 145 -0.52 9.16 3.04
C VAL A 145 -0.58 10.39 2.15
N SER A 146 -1.29 11.41 2.60
CA SER A 146 -1.39 12.70 1.94
C SER A 146 -1.28 13.87 2.94
N PHE A 147 -0.95 15.06 2.43
CA PHE A 147 -0.79 16.26 3.25
C PHE A 147 -1.84 17.28 2.84
N GLN A 148 -2.64 17.75 3.78
CA GLN A 148 -3.82 18.54 3.50
C GLN A 148 -3.63 19.97 3.96
N LYS A 149 -4.01 20.93 3.09
CA LYS A 149 -4.10 22.34 3.46
C LYS A 149 -5.25 22.54 4.43
N THR A 150 -5.07 23.44 5.38
CA THR A 150 -6.10 23.73 6.37
C THR A 150 -5.96 25.17 6.88
N PRO A 151 -7.06 25.86 7.23
CA PRO A 151 -6.95 27.15 7.89
C PRO A 151 -6.19 26.99 9.20
N ARG A 152 -5.30 27.93 9.47
CA ARG A 152 -4.60 27.98 10.75
C ARG A 152 -5.55 28.42 11.85
N MET A 153 -5.71 27.59 12.87
CA MET A 153 -6.58 27.92 14.00
C MET A 153 -5.95 28.98 14.91
N PRO A 154 -6.77 29.84 15.54
CA PRO A 154 -6.32 30.79 16.54
C PRO A 154 -5.51 30.12 17.64
N ASP A 155 -4.45 30.80 18.07
CA ASP A 155 -3.63 30.43 19.21
C ASP A 155 -3.97 31.38 20.37
N ASP A 156 -5.26 31.36 20.73
CA ASP A 156 -5.91 32.19 21.74
C ASP A 156 -6.12 31.44 23.08
N ASP A 157 -5.33 30.38 23.28
CA ASP A 157 -5.40 29.42 24.39
C ASP A 157 -6.71 28.64 24.53
N LYS A 158 -7.67 28.80 23.61
CA LYS A 158 -8.90 28.00 23.57
C LYS A 158 -8.73 26.72 22.77
N LEU A 159 -9.61 25.76 23.05
CA LEU A 159 -9.77 24.55 22.25
C LEU A 159 -10.68 24.85 21.06
N HIS A 160 -10.25 24.41 19.87
CA HIS A 160 -10.98 24.58 18.62
C HIS A 160 -11.35 23.23 18.01
N GLN A 161 -12.43 23.23 17.24
CA GLN A 161 -12.85 22.08 16.44
C GLN A 161 -11.98 21.92 15.20
N LEU A 162 -11.94 20.71 14.65
CA LEU A 162 -11.10 20.38 13.51
C LEU A 162 -11.58 21.11 12.24
N PRO A 163 -10.77 21.96 11.61
CA PRO A 163 -11.13 22.57 10.34
C PRO A 163 -11.09 21.56 9.18
N GLY A 164 -11.98 21.71 8.21
CA GLY A 164 -11.97 20.89 7.00
C GLY A 164 -10.79 21.13 6.06
N SER A 165 -10.51 20.14 5.21
CA SER A 165 -9.48 20.25 4.16
C SER A 165 -9.76 21.41 3.19
N LEU A 166 -8.70 22.09 2.79
CA LEU A 166 -8.63 23.03 1.68
C LEU A 166 -7.94 22.41 0.44
N GLY A 167 -7.78 21.10 0.43
CA GLY A 167 -7.17 20.30 -0.63
C GLY A 167 -5.75 19.84 -0.34
N ALA A 168 -5.36 18.74 -1.00
CA ALA A 168 -4.04 18.14 -0.86
C ALA A 168 -2.93 18.99 -1.48
N TYR A 169 -1.77 19.03 -0.82
CA TYR A 169 -0.53 19.55 -1.39
C TYR A 169 -0.08 18.70 -2.59
N ASP A 170 0.59 19.36 -3.54
CA ASP A 170 1.38 18.68 -4.56
C ASP A 170 2.70 18.23 -3.96
N LEU A 171 3.01 16.94 -4.10
CA LEU A 171 4.23 16.29 -3.64
C LEU A 171 5.16 16.07 -4.84
N PHE A 172 6.38 16.55 -4.72
CA PHE A 172 7.40 16.45 -5.76
C PHE A 172 8.49 15.47 -5.34
N ASN A 173 8.85 14.54 -6.23
CA ASN A 173 9.90 13.58 -5.99
C ASN A 173 11.26 14.29 -5.89
N VAL A 174 11.98 14.09 -4.78
CA VAL A 174 13.33 14.68 -4.58
C VAL A 174 14.31 14.26 -5.68
N GLU A 175 14.28 12.98 -6.08
CA GLU A 175 15.22 12.43 -7.07
C GLU A 175 15.09 13.15 -8.42
N ALA A 176 13.85 13.50 -8.81
CA ALA A 176 13.58 14.20 -10.06
C ALA A 176 14.15 15.63 -10.13
N TYR A 177 14.53 16.20 -8.99
CA TYR A 177 15.11 17.55 -8.84
C TYR A 177 16.48 17.53 -8.15
N ALA A 178 17.16 16.37 -8.10
CA ALA A 178 18.41 16.19 -7.37
C ALA A 178 19.54 17.13 -7.84
N ASP A 179 19.52 17.55 -9.10
CA ASP A 179 20.47 18.51 -9.68
C ASP A 179 20.33 19.94 -9.13
N ARG A 180 19.19 20.25 -8.50
CA ARG A 180 18.81 21.58 -7.99
C ARG A 180 18.55 21.61 -6.50
N LEU A 181 18.59 20.47 -5.82
CA LEU A 181 18.37 20.36 -4.39
C LEU A 181 19.71 20.24 -3.63
N PRO A 182 19.78 20.67 -2.36
CA PRO A 182 20.98 20.51 -1.55
C PRO A 182 21.26 19.04 -1.28
N LYS A 183 22.55 18.67 -1.18
CA LYS A 183 22.97 17.27 -0.92
C LYS A 183 22.25 16.62 0.26
N LYS A 184 22.04 17.37 1.35
CA LYS A 184 21.33 16.88 2.54
C LYS A 184 19.90 16.40 2.22
N ILE A 185 19.19 17.09 1.31
CA ILE A 185 17.84 16.70 0.89
C ILE A 185 17.92 15.50 -0.05
N THR A 186 18.84 15.50 -1.02
CA THR A 186 18.97 14.41 -1.99
C THR A 186 19.44 13.10 -1.36
N GLU A 187 20.34 13.16 -0.38
CA GLU A 187 20.82 11.99 0.37
C GLU A 187 19.73 11.38 1.25
N ALA A 188 18.83 12.20 1.80
CA ALA A 188 17.65 11.72 2.54
C ALA A 188 16.57 11.15 1.62
N GLY A 189 16.45 11.66 0.39
CA GLY A 189 15.42 11.27 -0.56
C GLY A 189 14.02 11.71 -0.13
N GLY A 190 13.00 10.98 -0.60
CA GLY A 190 11.60 11.25 -0.29
C GLY A 190 10.97 12.30 -1.20
N VAL A 191 10.11 13.15 -0.62
CA VAL A 191 9.32 14.14 -1.35
C VAL A 191 9.50 15.54 -0.78
N PHE A 192 9.16 16.56 -1.55
CA PHE A 192 9.08 17.92 -1.05
C PHE A 192 7.81 18.63 -1.49
N LEU A 193 7.39 19.62 -0.70
CA LEU A 193 6.23 20.46 -0.97
C LEU A 193 6.48 21.92 -0.57
N PRO A 194 5.80 22.91 -1.19
CA PRO A 194 5.88 24.30 -0.78
C PRO A 194 4.89 24.60 0.34
N MET A 195 5.34 25.32 1.39
CA MET A 195 4.44 25.96 2.35
C MET A 195 4.87 27.39 2.65
N TRP A 196 3.88 28.27 2.83
CA TRP A 196 4.12 29.62 3.31
C TRP A 196 4.48 29.59 4.79
N GLN A 197 5.33 30.52 5.23
CA GLN A 197 5.53 30.75 6.67
C GLN A 197 4.18 30.99 7.34
N ARG A 198 3.93 30.38 8.50
CA ARG A 198 2.67 30.43 9.26
C ARG A 198 1.46 29.76 8.61
N GLU A 199 1.64 29.00 7.53
CA GLU A 199 0.60 28.13 6.97
C GLU A 199 0.48 26.84 7.79
N ALA A 200 -0.73 26.29 7.88
CA ALA A 200 -1.00 25.06 8.61
C ALA A 200 -1.22 23.88 7.65
N LEU A 201 -0.97 22.67 8.15
CA LEU A 201 -1.33 21.42 7.49
C LEU A 201 -1.83 20.39 8.50
N TRP A 202 -2.45 19.34 7.98
CA TRP A 202 -2.63 18.07 8.69
C TRP A 202 -2.24 16.91 7.78
N ILE A 203 -2.01 15.75 8.38
CA ILE A 203 -1.59 14.53 7.67
C ILE A 203 -2.77 13.58 7.64
N ASP A 204 -3.08 13.11 6.44
CA ASP A 204 -4.17 12.20 6.12
C ASP A 204 -3.62 10.81 5.82
N PHE A 205 -4.25 9.80 6.36
CA PHE A 205 -3.91 8.39 6.20
C PHE A 205 -5.13 7.60 5.73
N GLU A 206 -4.96 6.83 4.66
CA GLU A 206 -5.98 5.89 4.20
C GLU A 206 -5.45 4.45 4.19
N SER A 207 -6.33 3.49 4.45
CA SER A 207 -6.11 2.06 4.17
C SER A 207 -7.12 1.59 3.12
N ARG A 208 -6.68 1.44 1.88
CA ARG A 208 -7.57 1.10 0.76
C ARG A 208 -7.72 -0.40 0.60
N LYS A 209 -8.85 -0.91 1.08
CA LYS A 209 -9.26 -2.32 0.97
C LYS A 209 -9.40 -2.84 -0.46
N GLU A 210 -9.59 -1.96 -1.44
CA GLU A 210 -9.72 -2.37 -2.85
C GLU A 210 -8.35 -2.70 -3.49
N ARG A 211 -7.26 -2.21 -2.91
CA ARG A 211 -5.89 -2.38 -3.43
C ARG A 211 -5.14 -3.57 -2.82
N SER A 212 -5.65 -4.16 -1.74
CA SER A 212 -5.09 -5.38 -1.16
C SER A 212 -6.20 -6.36 -0.76
N SER A 213 -5.97 -7.65 -1.00
CA SER A 213 -6.92 -8.71 -0.63
C SER A 213 -7.01 -8.92 0.90
N GLN A 214 -6.24 -8.17 1.69
CA GLN A 214 -6.15 -8.27 3.15
C GLN A 214 -6.29 -6.89 3.78
N ASN A 215 -7.01 -6.78 4.89
CA ASN A 215 -7.16 -5.53 5.63
C ASN A 215 -5.89 -5.27 6.48
N VAL A 216 -4.82 -4.82 5.83
CA VAL A 216 -3.50 -4.62 6.45
C VAL A 216 -3.56 -3.45 7.44
N LYS A 217 -3.01 -3.69 8.64
CA LYS A 217 -2.79 -2.66 9.65
C LYS A 217 -1.38 -2.07 9.59
N TYR A 218 -1.27 -0.81 9.99
CA TYR A 218 -0.01 -0.07 10.07
C TYR A 218 0.08 0.67 11.40
N ALA A 219 1.22 0.58 12.05
CA ALA A 219 1.64 1.51 13.09
C ALA A 219 2.49 2.60 12.41
N VAL A 220 2.08 3.86 12.55
CA VAL A 220 2.73 5.00 11.89
C VAL A 220 3.28 5.96 12.93
N ARG A 221 4.60 6.10 12.97
CA ARG A 221 5.28 7.08 13.83
C ARG A 221 5.52 8.35 13.02
N VAL A 222 4.93 9.46 13.45
CA VAL A 222 5.08 10.76 12.81
C VAL A 222 6.11 11.56 13.60
N PHE A 223 7.18 11.99 12.93
CA PHE A 223 8.18 12.88 13.50
C PHE A 223 8.17 14.23 12.80
N VAL A 224 8.43 15.30 13.54
CA VAL A 224 8.58 16.66 13.04
C VAL A 224 9.95 17.19 13.43
N GLY A 225 10.87 17.19 12.46
CA GLY A 225 12.29 17.39 12.72
C GLY A 225 12.85 16.42 13.76
N LYS A 226 12.62 15.11 13.54
CA LYS A 226 13.00 14.01 14.44
C LYS A 226 12.40 14.02 15.86
N VAL A 227 11.49 14.93 16.18
CA VAL A 227 10.70 14.88 17.43
C VAL A 227 9.40 14.12 17.14
N ASN A 228 9.12 13.05 17.87
CA ASN A 228 7.89 12.28 17.69
C ASN A 228 6.68 13.13 18.07
N ALA A 229 5.69 13.25 17.18
CA ALA A 229 4.52 14.10 17.36
C ALA A 229 3.53 13.58 18.42
N VAL A 230 3.62 12.30 18.76
CA VAL A 230 2.76 11.64 19.75
C VAL A 230 3.41 11.68 21.13
N SER A 231 4.64 11.15 21.26
CA SER A 231 5.31 11.01 22.56
C SER A 231 6.16 12.21 22.97
N GLY A 232 6.61 13.04 22.02
CA GLY A 232 7.55 14.14 22.28
C GLY A 232 9.02 13.74 22.42
N LEU A 233 9.32 12.44 22.33
CA LEU A 233 10.69 11.89 22.38
C LEU A 233 11.41 12.05 21.04
N LEU A 234 12.75 12.02 21.06
CA LEU A 234 13.53 12.05 19.83
C LEU A 234 13.52 10.69 19.12
N MET A 235 13.62 10.72 17.79
CA MET A 235 13.64 9.50 16.96
C MET A 235 14.77 8.53 17.33
N ASP A 236 15.93 9.08 17.72
CA ASP A 236 17.13 8.33 18.08
C ASP A 236 17.17 8.00 19.60
N GLU A 237 16.20 8.47 20.37
CA GLU A 237 16.09 8.25 21.82
C GLU A 237 15.35 6.94 22.09
N GLN A 238 15.98 6.07 22.90
CA GLN A 238 15.34 4.85 23.36
C GLN A 238 14.50 5.17 24.59
N SER A 239 13.27 4.65 24.65
CA SER A 239 12.50 4.68 25.88
C SER A 239 13.31 4.03 27.01
N PRO A 240 13.37 4.64 28.21
CA PRO A 240 14.11 4.10 29.35
C PRO A 240 13.76 2.62 29.62
N GLU A 241 14.77 1.78 29.86
CA GLU A 241 14.55 0.40 30.25
C GLU A 241 13.77 0.33 31.58
N GLY A 242 12.60 -0.29 31.57
CA GLY A 242 11.80 -0.57 32.78
C GLY A 242 10.58 0.34 33.00
N GLU A 243 10.36 1.34 32.15
CA GLU A 243 9.09 2.08 32.08
C GLU A 243 8.14 1.42 31.07
N GLU A 244 6.83 1.47 31.33
CA GLU A 244 5.83 1.08 30.32
C GLU A 244 6.05 1.98 29.10
N LYS A 245 6.45 1.40 27.95
CA LYS A 245 6.65 2.15 26.72
C LYS A 245 5.36 2.86 26.35
N HIS A 246 5.33 4.17 26.55
CA HIS A 246 4.26 5.02 26.04
C HIS A 246 4.20 4.90 24.51
N GLN A 247 3.00 4.73 23.99
CA GLN A 247 2.75 4.65 22.55
C GLN A 247 3.24 5.93 21.85
N ASP A 248 3.99 5.76 20.76
CA ASP A 248 4.59 6.85 19.99
C ASP A 248 4.17 6.79 18.50
N TYR A 249 3.09 6.09 18.20
CA TYR A 249 2.53 5.90 16.86
C TYR A 249 1.02 6.04 16.85
N VAL A 250 0.46 6.18 15.65
CA VAL A 250 -0.97 6.05 15.36
C VAL A 250 -1.24 4.77 14.58
N ILE A 251 -2.47 4.25 14.61
CA ILE A 251 -2.84 2.98 13.98
C ILE A 251 -3.77 3.21 12.81
N ILE A 252 -3.44 2.62 11.67
CA ILE A 252 -4.22 2.71 10.44
C ILE A 252 -4.67 1.30 10.06
N PRO A 253 -5.95 1.04 9.75
CA PRO A 253 -7.10 1.95 9.95
C PRO A 253 -7.43 2.16 11.43
N GLY A 254 -8.19 3.22 11.74
CA GLY A 254 -8.64 3.60 13.10
C GLY A 254 -8.27 5.04 13.49
N GLN A 255 -7.08 5.51 13.07
CA GLN A 255 -6.66 6.89 13.17
C GLN A 255 -6.29 7.42 11.78
N GLU A 256 -7.29 7.90 11.03
CA GLU A 256 -7.12 8.30 9.63
C GLU A 256 -6.44 9.67 9.46
N TRP A 257 -6.20 10.44 10.52
CA TRP A 257 -5.50 11.71 10.40
C TRP A 257 -4.81 12.17 11.68
N LEU A 258 -3.88 13.14 11.51
CA LEU A 258 -3.16 13.82 12.58
C LEU A 258 -2.97 15.31 12.24
N ASP A 259 -3.53 16.21 13.05
CA ASP A 259 -3.45 17.66 12.81
C ASP A 259 -2.25 18.34 13.48
N GLY A 260 -1.63 17.68 14.47
CA GLY A 260 -0.65 18.33 15.32
C GLY A 260 0.10 17.42 16.28
N ILE A 261 0.88 18.03 17.18
CA ILE A 261 1.55 17.32 18.27
C ILE A 261 0.62 17.10 19.46
N CYS A 262 0.65 15.91 20.08
CA CYS A 262 -0.21 15.53 21.20
C CYS A 262 0.28 16.13 22.51
N VAL A 263 -0.29 17.24 22.96
CA VAL A 263 0.20 17.98 24.15
C VAL A 263 -0.55 17.62 25.44
N ALA A 264 -1.72 17.00 25.32
CA ALA A 264 -2.54 16.52 26.43
C ALA A 264 -3.58 15.51 25.89
N PRO A 265 -4.23 14.71 26.74
CA PRO A 265 -5.31 13.81 26.32
C PRO A 265 -6.41 14.57 25.56
N GLY A 266 -6.66 14.15 24.32
CA GLY A 266 -7.67 14.76 23.44
C GLY A 266 -7.31 16.15 22.90
N VAL A 267 -6.05 16.60 23.06
CA VAL A 267 -5.61 17.92 22.62
C VAL A 267 -4.32 17.82 21.82
N VAL A 268 -4.39 18.26 20.58
CA VAL A 268 -3.19 18.47 19.74
C VAL A 268 -2.93 19.96 19.50
N ARG A 269 -1.67 20.34 19.27
CA ARG A 269 -1.31 21.65 18.74
C ARG A 269 -1.02 21.56 17.24
N GLN A 270 -1.80 22.26 16.44
CA GLN A 270 -1.79 22.20 14.98
C GLN A 270 -0.38 22.39 14.39
N PHE A 271 -0.02 21.63 13.36
CA PHE A 271 1.23 21.82 12.63
C PHE A 271 1.23 23.14 11.85
N VAL A 272 2.22 24.00 12.10
CA VAL A 272 2.38 25.29 11.43
C VAL A 272 3.79 25.44 10.86
N ALA A 273 3.91 25.74 9.58
CA ALA A 273 5.21 25.90 8.92
C ALA A 273 5.97 27.15 9.41
N MET A 274 7.22 26.97 9.79
CA MET A 274 8.13 28.06 10.18
C MET A 274 9.52 27.87 9.58
N PRO A 275 10.24 28.95 9.21
CA PRO A 275 11.60 28.85 8.67
C PRO A 275 12.57 28.18 9.65
N LEU A 276 13.48 27.35 9.15
CA LEU A 276 14.61 26.86 9.95
C LEU A 276 15.58 28.00 10.30
N GLY A 277 16.17 27.93 11.48
CA GLY A 277 16.96 28.98 12.13
C GLY A 277 16.12 30.05 12.83
N SER A 278 14.78 29.96 12.82
CA SER A 278 13.91 30.97 13.45
C SER A 278 13.70 30.73 14.95
N GLY A 279 13.97 29.50 15.43
CA GLY A 279 13.73 29.09 16.81
C GLY A 279 12.26 28.81 17.14
N TYR A 280 11.39 28.72 16.13
CA TYR A 280 9.97 28.41 16.32
C TYR A 280 9.67 26.92 16.19
N THR A 281 10.46 26.18 15.44
CA THR A 281 10.11 24.79 15.11
C THR A 281 10.14 23.93 16.38
N ILE A 282 9.37 22.84 16.38
CA ILE A 282 9.33 21.90 17.49
C ILE A 282 10.72 21.29 17.71
N GLU A 283 11.41 20.93 16.61
CA GLU A 283 12.82 20.52 16.61
C GLU A 283 13.71 21.54 17.34
N GLY A 284 13.63 22.82 16.95
CA GLY A 284 14.45 23.88 17.53
C GLY A 284 14.19 24.14 19.00
N GLN A 285 12.93 24.04 19.42
CA GLN A 285 12.57 24.23 20.82
C GLN A 285 13.01 23.05 21.70
N LYS A 286 12.92 21.81 21.20
CA LYS A 286 13.30 20.60 21.95
C LYS A 286 14.81 20.36 21.95
N THR A 287 15.47 20.55 20.80
CA THR A 287 16.89 20.17 20.61
C THR A 287 17.86 21.35 20.60
N ARG A 288 17.36 22.59 20.43
CA ARG A 288 18.16 23.81 20.16
C ARG A 288 18.88 23.82 18.81
N GLU A 289 18.61 22.83 17.97
CA GLU A 289 19.10 22.72 16.59
C GLU A 289 17.90 22.71 15.63
N GLU A 290 18.03 23.24 14.42
CA GLU A 290 16.96 23.22 13.40
C GLU A 290 17.57 22.78 12.07
N THR A 291 17.85 21.48 11.95
CA THR A 291 18.60 20.95 10.81
C THR A 291 17.79 20.02 9.92
N HIS A 292 16.75 19.36 10.44
CA HIS A 292 15.95 18.37 9.70
C HIS A 292 14.71 19.00 9.08
N GLY A 293 13.96 19.77 9.89
CA GLY A 293 12.84 20.59 9.46
C GLY A 293 11.52 19.85 9.26
N GLY A 294 11.26 19.36 8.04
CA GLY A 294 9.95 18.81 7.66
C GLY A 294 9.60 17.49 8.37
N PRO A 295 8.45 16.86 8.05
CA PRO A 295 8.05 15.58 8.64
C PRO A 295 8.94 14.39 8.22
N GLN A 296 9.07 13.42 9.13
CA GLN A 296 9.52 12.05 8.81
C GLN A 296 8.41 11.08 9.24
N ILE A 297 7.97 10.21 8.35
CA ILE A 297 6.88 9.27 8.62
C ILE A 297 7.43 7.86 8.55
N GLU A 298 7.56 7.20 9.71
CA GLU A 298 7.91 5.78 9.76
C GLU A 298 6.63 4.95 9.72
N VAL A 299 6.53 4.07 8.73
CA VAL A 299 5.39 3.18 8.54
C VAL A 299 5.85 1.76 8.85
N ILE A 300 5.16 1.13 9.81
CA ILE A 300 5.45 -0.22 10.28
C ILE A 300 4.20 -1.07 9.99
N PRO A 301 4.21 -1.92 8.95
CA PRO A 301 3.07 -2.78 8.68
C PRO A 301 2.96 -3.90 9.72
N GLU A 302 1.81 -4.52 9.83
CA GLU A 302 1.71 -5.83 10.47
C GLU A 302 2.41 -6.92 9.63
N TYR A 303 2.84 -7.99 10.31
CA TYR A 303 3.35 -9.19 9.65
C TYR A 303 2.29 -9.78 8.69
N GLN A 304 2.74 -10.16 7.49
CA GLN A 304 1.92 -10.93 6.57
C GLN A 304 1.73 -12.34 7.12
N GLN A 305 0.48 -12.75 7.26
CA GLN A 305 0.12 -14.07 7.75
C GLN A 305 0.04 -15.08 6.60
N ASN A 306 0.21 -16.36 6.93
CA ASN A 306 0.03 -17.48 6.00
C ASN A 306 0.98 -17.45 4.79
N LEU A 307 2.17 -16.85 4.92
CA LEU A 307 3.20 -16.93 3.89
C LEU A 307 3.76 -18.37 3.75
N ARG A 308 3.83 -19.10 4.88
CA ARG A 308 4.35 -20.46 4.98
C ARG A 308 3.51 -21.28 5.94
N CYS A 309 3.49 -22.60 5.74
CA CYS A 309 2.99 -23.55 6.71
C CYS A 309 4.15 -24.24 7.43
N TRP A 310 4.11 -24.29 8.75
CA TRP A 310 5.19 -24.78 9.59
C TRP A 310 4.81 -26.08 10.29
N CYS A 311 5.64 -27.10 10.21
CA CYS A 311 5.47 -28.36 10.91
C CYS A 311 6.76 -28.73 11.65
N LYS A 312 6.65 -29.40 12.81
CA LYS A 312 7.82 -30.05 13.43
C LYS A 312 8.25 -31.24 12.56
N ASP A 313 9.55 -31.40 12.36
CA ASP A 313 10.08 -32.64 11.81
C ASP A 313 9.98 -33.74 12.88
N ILE A 314 9.04 -34.67 12.69
CA ILE A 314 8.86 -35.83 13.57
C ILE A 314 9.40 -37.04 12.80
N GLU A 315 10.09 -37.97 13.45
CA GLU A 315 10.41 -39.26 12.82
C GLU A 315 9.11 -40.04 12.56
N PRO A 316 8.97 -40.78 11.43
CA PRO A 316 7.74 -41.52 11.14
C PRO A 316 7.47 -42.54 12.26
N VAL A 317 6.41 -42.33 13.03
CA VAL A 317 5.97 -43.28 14.06
C VAL A 317 5.32 -44.46 13.34
N SER A 318 5.94 -45.63 13.39
CA SER A 318 5.32 -46.87 12.91
C SER A 318 4.19 -47.28 13.86
N VAL A 319 2.94 -47.03 13.50
CA VAL A 319 1.79 -47.64 14.17
C VAL A 319 1.32 -48.83 13.32
N ASN A 320 1.52 -50.04 13.84
CA ASN A 320 1.04 -51.30 13.24
C ASN A 320 1.50 -51.59 11.80
N GLY A 321 2.74 -51.25 11.43
CA GLY A 321 3.32 -51.62 10.13
C GLY A 321 2.79 -50.82 8.93
N THR A 322 1.85 -49.90 9.14
CA THR A 322 1.48 -48.87 8.17
C THR A 322 2.39 -47.66 8.36
N TYR A 323 3.26 -47.39 7.38
CA TYR A 323 3.99 -46.14 7.30
C TYR A 323 3.00 -45.01 7.00
N SER A 324 2.47 -44.35 8.03
CA SER A 324 1.89 -43.02 7.82
C SER A 324 3.06 -42.06 7.65
N GLY A 325 3.58 -41.92 6.42
CA GLY A 325 4.41 -40.77 6.09
C GLY A 325 3.65 -39.53 6.54
N HIS A 326 4.28 -38.71 7.39
CA HIS A 326 3.64 -37.56 8.04
C HIS A 326 2.81 -36.78 7.04
N ASN A 327 1.49 -36.88 7.18
CA ASN A 327 0.58 -36.16 6.31
C ASN A 327 0.68 -34.69 6.72
N VAL A 328 1.22 -33.86 5.84
CA VAL A 328 1.15 -32.39 5.95
C VAL A 328 -0.31 -31.91 6.09
N ALA A 329 -1.27 -32.78 5.79
CA ALA A 329 -2.72 -32.61 5.97
C ALA A 329 -3.24 -32.90 7.39
N ASP A 330 -2.43 -33.40 8.34
CA ASP A 330 -2.84 -33.48 9.74
C ASP A 330 -2.71 -32.09 10.39
N PRO A 331 -3.82 -31.39 10.67
CA PRO A 331 -3.78 -30.05 11.26
C PRO A 331 -3.10 -30.05 12.63
N ASN A 332 -3.02 -31.19 13.32
CA ASN A 332 -2.38 -31.31 14.62
C ASN A 332 -0.86 -31.20 14.57
N THR A 333 -0.27 -31.28 13.37
CA THR A 333 1.18 -31.13 13.16
C THR A 333 1.59 -29.68 12.84
N HIS A 334 0.61 -28.80 12.61
CA HIS A 334 0.85 -27.41 12.22
C HIS A 334 1.21 -26.57 13.45
N LEU A 335 2.30 -25.82 13.33
CA LEU A 335 2.77 -24.89 14.33
C LEU A 335 2.15 -23.51 14.11
N THR A 336 1.75 -22.86 15.20
CA THR A 336 1.23 -21.50 15.15
C THR A 336 2.36 -20.51 14.84
N GLU A 337 2.26 -19.78 13.73
CA GLU A 337 3.37 -18.95 13.25
C GLU A 337 3.67 -17.72 14.15
N THR A 338 2.69 -17.24 14.90
CA THR A 338 2.85 -16.07 15.80
C THR A 338 3.64 -16.37 17.07
N ARG A 339 4.00 -17.63 17.31
CA ARG A 339 4.72 -18.09 18.51
C ARG A 339 6.17 -18.39 18.19
N THR A 340 7.02 -18.27 19.19
CA THR A 340 8.44 -18.67 19.09
C THR A 340 8.59 -20.18 19.20
N PRO A 341 9.69 -20.77 18.70
CA PRO A 341 9.99 -22.18 18.94
C PRO A 341 9.95 -22.56 20.43
N ARG A 342 10.44 -21.70 21.33
CA ARG A 342 10.38 -21.92 22.78
C ARG A 342 8.95 -22.09 23.28
N GLU A 343 8.07 -21.18 22.88
CA GLU A 343 6.66 -21.18 23.28
C GLU A 343 5.92 -22.42 22.73
N LEU A 344 6.35 -22.91 21.57
CA LEU A 344 5.85 -24.14 20.95
C LEU A 344 6.44 -25.42 21.58
N GLY A 345 7.30 -25.29 22.60
CA GLY A 345 7.92 -26.42 23.29
C GLY A 345 9.08 -27.07 22.55
N LEU A 346 9.66 -26.37 21.58
CA LEU A 346 10.81 -26.83 20.80
C LEU A 346 12.13 -26.53 21.51
N GLN A 347 13.16 -27.28 21.13
CA GLN A 347 14.50 -27.17 21.68
C GLN A 347 15.52 -26.82 20.61
N VAL A 348 16.64 -26.22 21.02
CA VAL A 348 17.78 -25.99 20.12
C VAL A 348 18.23 -27.34 19.53
N GLY A 349 18.33 -27.40 18.21
CA GLY A 349 18.63 -28.61 17.46
C GLY A 349 17.41 -29.29 16.83
N ASP A 350 16.18 -28.96 17.25
CA ASP A 350 14.96 -29.41 16.56
C ASP A 350 14.96 -28.90 15.11
N ILE A 351 14.38 -29.69 14.21
CA ILE A 351 14.21 -29.35 12.79
C ILE A 351 12.73 -29.06 12.53
N LEU A 352 12.48 -28.00 11.79
CA LEU A 352 11.16 -27.59 11.31
C LEU A 352 11.08 -27.73 9.80
N ARG A 353 9.90 -28.05 9.30
CA ARG A 353 9.59 -28.05 7.87
C ARG A 353 8.72 -26.85 7.54
N SER A 354 9.20 -25.99 6.65
CA SER A 354 8.47 -24.83 6.13
C SER A 354 7.99 -25.13 4.71
N TYR A 355 6.68 -25.22 4.51
CA TYR A 355 6.01 -25.48 3.23
C TYR A 355 5.41 -24.19 2.64
N PRO A 356 5.25 -24.10 1.30
CA PRO A 356 4.35 -23.11 0.70
C PRO A 356 2.93 -23.27 1.25
N ILE A 357 2.14 -22.18 1.25
CA ILE A 357 0.75 -22.25 1.74
C ILE A 357 -0.13 -23.16 0.87
N GLU A 358 0.14 -23.19 -0.44
CA GLU A 358 -0.33 -24.25 -1.32
C GLU A 358 0.43 -25.53 -0.97
N LEU A 359 -0.09 -26.27 0.00
CA LEU A 359 0.57 -27.45 0.54
C LEU A 359 0.69 -28.58 -0.48
N TYR A 360 -0.26 -28.67 -1.43
CA TYR A 360 -0.36 -29.77 -2.37
C TYR A 360 -0.58 -29.30 -3.81
N TYR A 361 -0.02 -30.04 -4.76
CA TYR A 361 -0.40 -29.99 -6.17
C TYR A 361 -0.97 -31.32 -6.64
N LEU A 362 -1.82 -31.28 -7.65
CA LEU A 362 -2.32 -32.47 -8.32
C LEU A 362 -1.31 -32.92 -9.38
N SER A 363 -0.93 -34.19 -9.35
CA SER A 363 -0.13 -34.80 -10.42
C SER A 363 -0.68 -36.17 -10.80
N ALA A 364 -0.27 -36.66 -11.97
CA ALA A 364 -0.60 -38.01 -12.41
C ALA A 364 -0.08 -39.01 -11.38
N MET A 365 -0.92 -39.96 -11.00
CA MET A 365 -0.50 -41.01 -10.08
C MET A 365 0.63 -41.83 -10.70
N THR A 366 1.65 -42.16 -9.91
CA THR A 366 2.74 -43.03 -10.34
C THR A 366 2.48 -44.46 -9.90
N ILE A 367 3.16 -45.40 -10.55
CA ILE A 367 3.04 -46.83 -10.27
C ILE A 367 3.37 -47.17 -8.81
N GLY A 368 4.43 -46.58 -8.24
CA GLY A 368 4.85 -46.87 -6.86
C GLY A 368 3.84 -46.48 -5.76
N ARG A 369 2.96 -45.49 -6.01
CA ARG A 369 1.94 -45.02 -5.05
C ARG A 369 0.74 -45.96 -4.90
N LEU A 370 0.53 -46.86 -5.87
CA LEU A 370 -0.59 -47.80 -5.83
C LEU A 370 -0.42 -48.88 -4.75
N ARG A 371 0.79 -49.03 -4.19
CA ARG A 371 1.16 -50.11 -3.27
C ARG A 371 1.08 -49.75 -1.79
N ASP A 372 0.67 -48.54 -1.42
CA ASP A 372 0.44 -48.10 -0.02
C ASP A 372 -0.65 -48.91 0.72
N VAL A 373 -1.19 -49.98 0.10
CA VAL A 373 -2.15 -50.91 0.71
C VAL A 373 -1.75 -52.36 0.35
N ASN A 374 -0.83 -52.94 1.13
CA ASN A 374 -0.32 -54.33 1.04
C ASN A 374 0.55 -54.67 -0.18
N ALA A 375 1.79 -55.08 0.10
CA ALA A 375 2.82 -55.40 -0.88
C ALA A 375 2.51 -56.59 -1.82
N ASP A 376 1.46 -57.37 -1.56
CA ASP A 376 1.09 -58.59 -2.32
C ASP A 376 -0.24 -58.47 -3.10
N ALA A 377 -0.77 -57.27 -3.30
CA ALA A 377 -2.08 -57.10 -3.94
C ALA A 377 -2.04 -57.41 -5.45
N VAL A 378 -2.72 -58.49 -5.87
CA VAL A 378 -3.11 -58.72 -7.27
C VAL A 378 -4.13 -57.66 -7.69
N TRP A 379 -3.92 -57.02 -8.83
CA TRP A 379 -4.79 -55.95 -9.31
C TRP A 379 -5.86 -56.49 -10.25
N MET A 380 -7.08 -55.96 -10.17
CA MET A 380 -8.21 -56.47 -10.96
C MET A 380 -8.64 -55.47 -12.03
N ALA A 381 -8.58 -55.86 -13.30
CA ALA A 381 -9.13 -55.10 -14.42
C ALA A 381 -10.67 -55.08 -14.37
N ALA A 382 -11.26 -53.89 -14.51
CA ALA A 382 -12.69 -53.69 -14.56
C ALA A 382 -13.09 -53.02 -15.88
N TYR A 383 -14.07 -53.63 -16.56
CA TYR A 383 -14.66 -53.14 -17.80
C TYR A 383 -16.11 -52.72 -17.54
N PRO A 384 -16.64 -51.72 -18.28
CA PRO A 384 -18.05 -51.37 -18.19
C PRO A 384 -18.93 -52.59 -18.52
N PRO A 385 -20.13 -52.69 -17.94
CA PRO A 385 -21.07 -53.75 -18.30
C PRO A 385 -21.34 -53.67 -19.81
N LEU A 386 -21.33 -54.83 -20.48
CA LEU A 386 -21.72 -54.89 -21.89
C LEU A 386 -23.13 -54.32 -22.03
N PRO A 387 -23.39 -53.43 -23.01
CA PRO A 387 -24.76 -53.01 -23.28
C PRO A 387 -25.60 -54.28 -23.55
N PRO A 388 -26.84 -54.36 -23.02
CA PRO A 388 -27.67 -55.54 -23.22
C PRO A 388 -27.76 -55.85 -24.71
N SER A 389 -27.43 -57.09 -25.09
CA SER A 389 -27.33 -57.54 -26.47
C SER A 389 -28.58 -57.14 -27.26
N TYR A 390 -28.39 -56.27 -28.26
CA TYR A 390 -29.44 -55.93 -29.21
C TYR A 390 -29.86 -57.21 -29.95
N ASN A 391 -31.07 -57.70 -29.68
CA ASN A 391 -31.61 -58.88 -30.35
C ASN A 391 -32.33 -58.44 -31.64
N PRO A 392 -31.80 -58.72 -32.85
CA PRO A 392 -32.36 -58.24 -34.10
C PRO A 392 -33.46 -59.19 -34.62
N SER A 393 -34.38 -59.60 -33.74
CA SER A 393 -35.53 -60.44 -34.12
C SER A 393 -36.79 -60.06 -33.33
N GLY A 394 -37.34 -58.90 -33.66
CA GLY A 394 -38.65 -58.43 -33.21
C GLY A 394 -39.08 -57.23 -34.06
N GLY A 395 -40.01 -57.45 -34.97
CA GLY A 395 -40.30 -56.58 -36.11
C GLY A 395 -40.72 -55.14 -35.79
N PHE A 396 -40.36 -54.27 -36.75
CA PHE A 396 -40.87 -52.93 -36.94
C PHE A 396 -42.39 -52.83 -36.71
N LYS A 397 -42.80 -52.09 -35.67
CA LYS A 397 -43.99 -51.23 -35.75
C LYS A 397 -43.74 -49.89 -35.05
N SER A 398 -43.80 -48.85 -35.88
CA SER A 398 -44.10 -47.45 -35.61
C SER A 398 -43.19 -46.65 -34.66
N PHE A 399 -42.13 -46.13 -35.28
CA PHE A 399 -41.62 -44.78 -35.03
C PHE A 399 -42.63 -43.76 -35.58
N ARG A 400 -43.68 -43.42 -34.81
CA ARG A 400 -44.44 -42.17 -34.88
C ARG A 400 -45.51 -42.17 -33.79
N GLN A 401 -45.74 -40.99 -33.20
CA GLN A 401 -46.75 -40.67 -32.18
C GLN A 401 -46.39 -40.95 -30.71
N ARG A 402 -45.70 -40.00 -30.06
CA ARG A 402 -46.21 -39.27 -28.87
C ARG A 402 -45.10 -38.37 -28.26
N ILE A 403 -44.81 -37.26 -28.94
CA ILE A 403 -44.77 -36.00 -28.21
C ILE A 403 -46.22 -35.58 -28.08
N LEU A 404 -46.70 -35.43 -26.84
CA LEU A 404 -47.65 -34.44 -26.36
C LEU A 404 -48.29 -34.90 -25.05
N ASN A 405 -48.10 -34.04 -24.04
CA ASN A 405 -49.03 -33.69 -22.98
C ASN A 405 -49.11 -34.52 -21.70
N ARG A 406 -49.15 -33.72 -20.61
CA ARG A 406 -49.56 -33.97 -19.21
C ARG A 406 -48.42 -34.44 -18.31
N SER A 407 -47.77 -33.58 -17.50
CA SER A 407 -48.29 -32.68 -16.46
C SER A 407 -49.36 -33.36 -15.59
N SER A 408 -49.00 -33.68 -14.34
CA SER A 408 -49.49 -32.96 -13.15
C SER A 408 -49.25 -33.77 -11.86
N LYS A 409 -48.74 -33.08 -10.82
CA LYS A 409 -49.08 -33.17 -9.38
C LYS A 409 -48.84 -34.53 -8.67
N SER A 410 -48.39 -34.64 -7.42
CA SER A 410 -48.30 -33.73 -6.27
C SER A 410 -47.73 -34.52 -5.06
N MET A 411 -47.09 -33.80 -4.12
CA MET A 411 -47.05 -34.02 -2.65
C MET A 411 -46.54 -35.37 -2.10
N GLY A 412 -45.90 -35.49 -0.93
CA GLY A 412 -45.65 -34.63 0.22
C GLY A 412 -44.68 -35.38 1.18
N VAL A 413 -43.74 -34.69 1.82
CA VAL A 413 -43.66 -34.29 3.25
C VAL A 413 -43.47 -35.44 4.27
N GLU A 414 -42.52 -35.22 5.20
CA GLU A 414 -42.29 -35.83 6.52
C GLU A 414 -41.50 -37.17 6.51
N ASP A 415 -40.49 -37.45 7.36
CA ASP A 415 -40.14 -36.85 8.65
C ASP A 415 -38.74 -37.32 9.16
N LEU A 416 -38.24 -36.63 10.19
CA LEU A 416 -37.20 -37.00 11.19
C LEU A 416 -35.71 -36.67 10.96
N CYS A 417 -35.39 -35.42 11.32
CA CYS A 417 -34.16 -35.00 12.00
C CYS A 417 -34.19 -35.36 13.50
N MET A 418 -33.06 -35.76 14.10
CA MET A 418 -32.58 -35.49 15.48
C MET A 418 -31.15 -36.08 15.60
N GLY A 419 -30.06 -35.43 16.06
CA GLY A 419 -29.92 -34.15 16.75
C GLY A 419 -28.47 -33.59 16.81
N TYR A 420 -28.46 -32.30 17.12
CA TYR A 420 -27.47 -31.22 17.30
C TYR A 420 -26.34 -31.41 18.36
N PRO A 421 -25.44 -30.42 18.69
CA PRO A 421 -25.27 -29.05 18.14
C PRO A 421 -23.83 -28.57 17.81
N THR A 422 -23.83 -27.46 17.06
CA THR A 422 -22.79 -26.49 16.70
C THR A 422 -22.75 -25.27 17.66
N LYS A 423 -21.71 -24.43 17.51
CA LYS A 423 -21.73 -22.94 17.55
C LYS A 423 -20.32 -22.43 17.15
N THR A 424 -20.07 -21.47 16.27
CA THR A 424 -20.84 -20.33 15.72
C THR A 424 -20.30 -19.86 14.34
N ASP A 425 -21.23 -19.65 13.41
CA ASP A 425 -21.40 -18.65 12.32
C ASP A 425 -20.25 -17.81 11.73
N TYR A 426 -20.03 -17.99 10.41
CA TYR A 426 -19.91 -16.94 9.37
C TYR A 426 -20.57 -17.45 8.06
N PRO A 427 -21.22 -16.60 7.24
CA PRO A 427 -21.88 -17.01 5.99
C PRO A 427 -20.91 -16.96 4.78
N PRO A 428 -20.93 -17.95 3.85
CA PRO A 428 -20.22 -17.82 2.58
C PRO A 428 -21.14 -17.31 1.45
N SER A 429 -20.72 -16.22 0.84
CA SER A 429 -21.24 -15.71 -0.42
C SER A 429 -20.83 -16.59 -1.60
N LYS A 430 -21.84 -17.16 -2.27
CA LYS A 430 -21.97 -17.42 -3.71
C LYS A 430 -20.68 -17.62 -4.52
N MET A 431 -20.37 -18.90 -4.79
CA MET A 431 -19.53 -19.32 -5.92
C MET A 431 -20.46 -19.81 -7.03
N TYR A 432 -20.32 -19.23 -8.23
CA TYR A 432 -21.09 -19.61 -9.42
C TYR A 432 -20.63 -20.96 -9.98
N ASP A 433 -21.61 -21.74 -10.43
CA ASP A 433 -21.51 -23.00 -11.17
C ASP A 433 -20.61 -22.90 -12.41
N LEU A 434 -19.69 -23.85 -12.57
CA LEU A 434 -19.21 -24.28 -13.89
C LEU A 434 -19.15 -25.81 -13.94
N ALA A 435 -20.12 -26.36 -14.66
CA ALA A 435 -20.21 -27.76 -15.00
C ALA A 435 -20.15 -27.87 -16.54
N TRP A 436 -19.16 -28.64 -17.03
CA TRP A 436 -19.08 -29.36 -18.32
C TRP A 436 -18.98 -28.57 -19.64
N ILE A 437 -17.79 -28.65 -20.28
CA ILE A 437 -17.66 -28.98 -21.71
C ILE A 437 -16.54 -30.01 -21.88
N ASP A 438 -16.90 -31.13 -22.49
CA ASP A 438 -16.06 -32.25 -22.91
C ASP A 438 -15.23 -31.94 -24.18
N SER A 439 -14.06 -32.56 -24.24
CA SER A 439 -13.39 -33.09 -25.45
C SER A 439 -13.01 -32.14 -26.61
N ILE A 440 -11.74 -31.73 -26.67
CA ILE A 440 -11.05 -31.42 -27.94
C ILE A 440 -9.66 -32.10 -27.96
N ASP A 441 -9.43 -32.85 -29.03
CA ASP A 441 -8.19 -33.51 -29.46
C ASP A 441 -6.99 -32.54 -29.52
N ILE A 442 -5.90 -32.90 -28.85
CA ILE A 442 -4.61 -32.20 -28.91
C ILE A 442 -3.76 -32.91 -29.96
N GLU A 443 -3.84 -32.51 -31.23
CA GLU A 443 -2.72 -32.75 -32.18
C GLU A 443 -2.65 -31.85 -33.43
N LYS A 444 -3.42 -30.77 -33.53
CA LYS A 444 -3.21 -29.78 -34.62
C LYS A 444 -3.42 -28.36 -34.11
N GLY A 445 -2.32 -27.61 -33.95
CA GLY A 445 -2.41 -26.19 -33.63
C GLY A 445 -1.14 -25.53 -33.13
N PHE A 446 0.03 -25.92 -33.62
CA PHE A 446 1.27 -25.13 -33.44
C PHE A 446 1.73 -24.68 -34.82
N ASN A 447 1.22 -23.54 -35.27
CA ASN A 447 1.78 -22.60 -36.27
C ASN A 447 0.67 -21.77 -36.93
N GLN A 448 0.18 -20.76 -36.23
CA GLN A 448 -0.28 -19.48 -36.79
C GLN A 448 -0.57 -18.57 -35.60
N TRP A 449 -0.55 -17.25 -35.77
CA TRP A 449 -0.67 -16.18 -34.76
C TRP A 449 0.66 -15.59 -34.28
N LYS A 450 1.46 -15.13 -35.26
CA LYS A 450 2.00 -13.77 -35.21
C LYS A 450 1.32 -13.00 -36.34
N ASP A 451 1.10 -11.71 -36.10
CA ASP A 451 0.45 -10.73 -36.98
C ASP A 451 -1.08 -10.75 -36.94
N GLU A 452 -1.66 -9.97 -36.01
CA GLU A 452 -2.88 -9.17 -36.20
C GLU A 452 -3.20 -8.40 -34.91
N GLY A 453 -2.68 -7.17 -34.83
CA GLY A 453 -2.87 -6.27 -33.69
C GLY A 453 -2.49 -4.84 -34.04
N TYR A 454 -2.75 -4.41 -35.27
CA TYR A 454 -2.55 -3.02 -35.70
C TYR A 454 -3.52 -2.63 -36.82
N GLN A 455 -4.79 -3.05 -36.77
CA GLN A 455 -5.87 -2.45 -37.59
C GLN A 455 -7.23 -2.62 -36.89
N SER A 456 -7.46 -1.88 -35.81
CA SER A 456 -8.83 -1.60 -35.35
C SER A 456 -8.88 -0.30 -34.53
N SER A 457 -8.59 0.82 -35.18
CA SER A 457 -8.88 2.16 -34.65
C SER A 457 -8.91 3.20 -35.79
N MET A 458 -9.72 2.97 -36.83
CA MET A 458 -9.98 3.95 -37.90
C MET A 458 -11.28 3.58 -38.66
N ALA A 459 -12.36 3.30 -37.91
CA ALA A 459 -13.70 3.15 -38.48
C ALA A 459 -14.73 3.68 -37.48
N GLY A 460 -14.76 5.00 -37.32
CA GLY A 460 -15.64 5.66 -36.36
C GLY A 460 -15.74 7.16 -36.56
N LEU A 461 -15.59 7.67 -37.78
CA LEU A 461 -15.88 9.08 -38.11
C LEU A 461 -16.38 9.17 -39.55
N THR A 462 -17.67 8.91 -39.77
CA THR A 462 -18.37 9.36 -40.97
C THR A 462 -19.84 9.55 -40.65
N GLN A 463 -20.22 10.81 -40.42
CA GLN A 463 -21.50 11.45 -40.75
C GLN A 463 -21.69 12.62 -39.78
N LEU A 464 -21.57 13.85 -40.28
CA LEU A 464 -22.58 14.91 -40.16
C LEU A 464 -22.08 16.17 -40.91
N LYS A 465 -22.75 16.39 -42.04
CA LYS A 465 -23.18 17.65 -42.69
C LYS A 465 -22.26 18.87 -42.75
N GLU A 466 -21.96 19.20 -44.02
CA GLU A 466 -21.90 20.52 -44.66
C GLU A 466 -22.57 21.66 -43.88
N ASP A 467 -21.85 22.77 -43.72
CA ASP A 467 -22.34 24.13 -43.99
C ASP A 467 -21.12 25.03 -44.35
N GLU A 468 -21.35 25.89 -45.34
CA GLU A 468 -20.43 26.76 -46.05
C GLU A 468 -19.97 27.98 -45.21
N ASP A 469 -18.73 28.46 -45.39
CA ASP A 469 -18.43 29.86 -45.76
C ASP A 469 -16.97 30.30 -45.56
N SER A 470 -16.36 30.71 -46.68
CA SER A 470 -15.44 31.86 -46.88
C SER A 470 -13.97 31.86 -46.37
N GLU A 471 -13.09 31.96 -47.38
CA GLU A 471 -11.91 32.85 -47.53
C GLU A 471 -10.51 32.45 -46.99
N ASP A 472 -9.73 31.88 -47.93
CA ASP A 472 -8.41 32.32 -48.40
C ASP A 472 -7.37 32.87 -47.40
N HIS A 473 -6.36 32.04 -47.11
CA HIS A 473 -4.94 32.43 -47.15
C HIS A 473 -4.06 31.20 -47.42
N ALA A 474 -3.81 30.92 -48.70
CA ALA A 474 -2.87 29.87 -49.12
C ALA A 474 -1.42 30.29 -48.81
N LEU A 475 -0.85 29.78 -47.72
CA LEU A 475 0.61 29.77 -47.51
C LEU A 475 1.19 28.49 -48.11
N TYR A 476 1.95 28.69 -49.18
CA TYR A 476 2.71 27.69 -49.92
C TYR A 476 3.66 26.91 -48.98
N MET A 477 3.34 25.66 -48.68
CA MET A 477 4.24 24.71 -48.00
C MET A 477 5.25 24.16 -49.02
N PRO A 478 6.57 24.35 -48.82
CA PRO A 478 7.56 23.82 -49.73
C PRO A 478 7.67 22.29 -49.59
N SER A 479 8.05 21.63 -50.69
CA SER A 479 8.15 20.17 -50.73
C SER A 479 9.33 19.65 -49.89
N LEU A 480 9.28 18.39 -49.46
CA LEU A 480 10.38 17.72 -48.74
C LEU A 480 11.73 17.75 -49.51
N SER A 481 11.70 17.96 -50.82
CA SER A 481 12.89 18.19 -51.65
C SER A 481 13.55 19.55 -51.41
N ASP A 482 12.76 20.60 -51.16
CA ASP A 482 13.26 21.97 -50.96
C ASP A 482 13.90 22.15 -49.57
N LEU A 483 13.42 21.42 -48.57
CA LEU A 483 14.05 21.37 -47.24
C LEU A 483 15.40 20.66 -47.26
N ARG A 484 15.59 19.70 -48.19
CA ARG A 484 16.83 18.92 -48.29
C ARG A 484 17.96 19.71 -48.94
N LEU A 485 17.66 20.58 -49.91
CA LEU A 485 18.67 21.45 -50.55
C LEU A 485 19.19 22.58 -49.62
N ARG A 486 18.45 22.94 -48.56
CA ARG A 486 18.87 23.96 -47.58
C ARG A 486 19.76 23.42 -46.45
N MET A 487 19.85 22.10 -46.28
CA MET A 487 20.70 21.50 -45.26
C MET A 487 22.15 21.30 -45.71
N ASP A 488 22.43 21.32 -47.01
CA ASP A 488 23.76 21.06 -47.57
C ASP A 488 24.64 22.32 -47.72
N THR A 489 24.18 23.50 -47.29
CA THR A 489 24.91 24.79 -47.43
C THR A 489 25.25 25.49 -46.12
N LEU A 490 25.09 24.84 -44.96
CA LEU A 490 25.53 25.38 -43.68
C LEU A 490 26.85 24.72 -43.24
N GLU A 491 27.96 25.45 -43.44
CA GLU A 491 29.25 25.07 -42.87
C GLU A 491 29.15 24.98 -41.33
N PRO A 492 29.81 23.99 -40.68
CA PRO A 492 29.76 23.85 -39.23
C PRO A 492 30.49 25.02 -38.57
N GLN A 493 29.76 25.96 -37.98
CA GLN A 493 30.35 26.88 -37.02
C GLN A 493 30.60 26.11 -35.73
N GLU A 494 31.85 26.09 -35.26
CA GLU A 494 32.24 25.54 -33.97
C GLU A 494 31.41 26.20 -32.85
N THR A 495 30.38 25.50 -32.38
CA THR A 495 29.65 25.91 -31.19
C THR A 495 30.55 25.65 -29.99
N LYS A 496 31.11 26.73 -29.44
CA LYS A 496 31.71 26.68 -28.11
C LYS A 496 30.70 26.02 -27.17
N PRO A 497 31.09 25.02 -26.35
CA PRO A 497 30.17 24.36 -25.45
C PRO A 497 29.50 25.43 -24.59
N ILE A 498 28.16 25.48 -24.66
CA ILE A 498 27.37 26.26 -23.70
C ILE A 498 27.75 25.68 -22.34
N GLN A 499 28.52 26.43 -21.57
CA GLN A 499 28.76 26.09 -20.19
C GLN A 499 27.42 26.18 -19.48
N VAL A 500 26.77 25.03 -19.30
CA VAL A 500 25.66 24.90 -18.36
C VAL A 500 26.29 25.15 -17.00
N ASN A 501 26.27 26.40 -16.56
CA ASN A 501 26.66 26.76 -15.20
C ASN A 501 25.86 25.86 -14.27
N LYS A 502 26.56 24.99 -13.54
CA LYS A 502 25.98 24.14 -12.53
C LYS A 502 25.25 25.07 -11.55
N PHE A 503 23.92 25.09 -11.64
CA PHE A 503 23.09 25.92 -10.78
C PHE A 503 23.13 25.28 -9.40
N GLU A 504 24.06 25.71 -8.56
CA GLU A 504 24.01 25.43 -7.13
C GLU A 504 23.17 26.54 -6.51
N PRO A 505 21.89 26.29 -6.13
CA PRO A 505 21.14 27.28 -5.37
C PRO A 505 21.76 27.39 -3.98
N LYS A 506 22.68 28.34 -3.83
CA LYS A 506 23.53 28.50 -2.64
C LYS A 506 22.77 28.88 -1.36
N ASN A 507 21.44 29.05 -1.39
CA ASN A 507 20.63 29.45 -0.24
C ASN A 507 19.15 29.04 -0.40
N LEU A 508 18.85 27.73 -0.49
CA LEU A 508 17.48 27.27 -0.34
C LEU A 508 17.06 27.38 1.14
N LYS A 509 15.96 28.09 1.40
CA LYS A 509 15.36 28.22 2.72
C LYS A 509 14.38 27.07 2.94
N SER A 510 14.81 26.10 3.73
CA SER A 510 13.97 25.04 4.26
C SER A 510 13.10 25.54 5.41
N MET A 511 11.99 24.85 5.62
CA MET A 511 11.02 25.11 6.67
C MET A 511 10.89 23.85 7.54
N GLY A 512 10.40 24.03 8.77
CA GLY A 512 9.98 22.95 9.66
C GLY A 512 8.61 23.25 10.25
N LEU A 513 8.13 22.36 11.13
CA LEU A 513 6.83 22.50 11.77
C LEU A 513 6.98 23.00 13.20
N ALA A 514 6.14 23.97 13.55
CA ALA A 514 6.00 24.59 14.86
C ALA A 514 4.61 24.29 15.44
N ALA A 515 4.46 24.48 16.75
CA ALA A 515 3.20 24.27 17.44
C ALA A 515 2.23 25.46 17.25
N GLY A 516 1.05 25.18 16.70
CA GLY A 516 -0.03 26.14 16.44
C GLY A 516 -1.10 26.19 17.53
N GLY A 517 -2.32 26.55 17.12
CA GLY A 517 -3.51 26.59 17.97
C GLY A 517 -3.90 25.21 18.49
N LYS A 518 -4.67 25.15 19.58
CA LYS A 518 -5.10 23.89 20.21
C LYS A 518 -6.36 23.36 19.51
N LEU A 519 -6.32 22.10 19.11
CA LEU A 519 -7.40 21.37 18.47
C LEU A 519 -7.88 20.23 19.37
N ILE A 520 -9.18 19.93 19.31
CA ILE A 520 -9.76 18.75 19.95
C ILE A 520 -9.55 17.56 19.02
N GLN A 521 -8.65 16.66 19.39
CA GLN A 521 -8.35 15.44 18.63
C GLN A 521 -7.85 14.37 19.60
N ASP A 522 -8.55 13.23 19.62
CA ASP A 522 -8.06 12.04 20.32
C ASP A 522 -7.02 11.32 19.45
N ILE A 523 -6.03 10.74 20.12
CA ILE A 523 -5.13 9.74 19.55
C ILE A 523 -5.43 8.42 20.25
N TYR A 524 -5.83 7.41 19.48
CA TYR A 524 -6.31 6.15 20.04
C TYR A 524 -5.19 5.23 20.51
N THR A 525 -5.42 4.58 21.65
CA THR A 525 -4.54 3.58 22.25
C THR A 525 -4.52 2.29 21.43
N ASP A 526 -3.34 1.71 21.23
CA ASP A 526 -3.17 0.42 20.59
C ASP A 526 -3.73 -0.71 21.43
N ARG A 527 -4.78 -1.34 20.89
CA ARG A 527 -5.38 -2.54 21.47
C ARG A 527 -4.85 -3.82 20.84
N ASN A 528 -3.94 -3.73 19.86
CA ASN A 528 -3.31 -4.87 19.23
C ASN A 528 -2.10 -5.36 20.04
N PRO A 529 -1.76 -6.66 19.98
CA PRO A 529 -0.53 -7.16 20.59
C PRO A 529 0.70 -6.56 19.90
N ALA A 530 1.68 -6.06 20.67
CA ALA A 530 2.91 -5.48 20.11
C ALA A 530 3.68 -6.43 19.16
N SER A 531 3.48 -7.75 19.31
CA SER A 531 4.11 -8.78 18.46
C SER A 531 3.60 -8.83 17.02
N ILE A 532 2.51 -8.13 16.66
CA ILE A 532 2.01 -8.12 15.28
C ILE A 532 2.80 -7.19 14.36
N TRP A 533 3.51 -6.21 14.92
CA TRP A 533 4.17 -5.16 14.16
C TRP A 533 5.51 -5.65 13.58
N ASN A 534 5.64 -5.54 12.26
CA ASN A 534 6.84 -5.96 11.54
C ASN A 534 7.83 -4.80 11.42
N HIS A 535 8.61 -4.59 12.48
CA HIS A 535 9.64 -3.54 12.52
C HIS A 535 10.76 -3.74 11.49
N SER A 536 11.07 -4.97 11.04
CA SER A 536 12.09 -5.17 9.98
C SER A 536 11.62 -4.68 8.60
N ALA A 537 10.30 -4.68 8.39
CA ALA A 537 9.67 -4.11 7.22
C ALA A 537 9.40 -2.60 7.34
N SER A 538 9.82 -1.93 8.43
CA SER A 538 9.55 -0.49 8.58
C SER A 538 10.24 0.32 7.48
N ARG A 539 9.57 1.38 7.04
CA ARG A 539 10.08 2.28 6.00
C ARG A 539 9.83 3.72 6.42
N LEU A 540 10.79 4.58 6.11
CA LEU A 540 10.77 5.99 6.48
C LEU A 540 10.54 6.85 5.23
N ILE A 541 9.54 7.74 5.31
CA ILE A 541 9.25 8.74 4.28
C ILE A 541 9.75 10.09 4.78
N TYR A 542 10.67 10.71 4.05
CA TYR A 542 11.08 12.09 4.30
C TYR A 542 10.19 13.05 3.51
N VAL A 543 9.65 14.06 4.21
CA VAL A 543 8.88 15.13 3.59
C VAL A 543 9.57 16.46 3.88
N HIS A 544 10.14 17.06 2.85
CA HIS A 544 10.85 18.33 2.96
C HIS A 544 9.90 19.49 2.68
N ILE A 545 9.95 20.53 3.49
CA ILE A 545 9.14 21.73 3.29
C ILE A 545 10.06 22.85 2.78
N LEU A 546 9.77 23.34 1.58
CA LEU A 546 10.47 24.48 1.00
C LEU A 546 9.65 25.76 1.16
N SER A 547 10.33 26.87 1.45
CA SER A 547 9.69 28.19 1.35
C SER A 547 9.24 28.46 -0.10
N PRO A 548 8.21 29.31 -0.33
CA PRO A 548 7.69 29.52 -1.68
C PRO A 548 8.74 30.00 -2.68
N ALA A 549 9.65 30.88 -2.25
CA ALA A 549 10.75 31.37 -3.08
C ALA A 549 11.77 30.26 -3.43
N SER A 550 12.06 29.37 -2.49
CA SER A 550 13.01 28.26 -2.72
C SER A 550 12.38 27.20 -3.61
N PHE A 551 11.09 26.94 -3.43
CA PHE A 551 10.33 26.05 -4.30
C PHE A 551 10.32 26.57 -5.75
N GLU A 552 9.96 27.84 -5.97
CA GLU A 552 9.97 28.45 -7.31
C GLU A 552 11.38 28.43 -7.93
N GLN A 553 12.42 28.63 -7.13
CA GLN A 553 13.81 28.53 -7.59
C GLN A 553 14.16 27.12 -8.09
N VAL A 554 13.65 26.07 -7.46
CA VAL A 554 13.92 24.66 -7.80
C VAL A 554 13.07 24.20 -8.98
N THR A 555 11.76 24.45 -8.92
CA THR A 555 10.76 23.88 -9.84
C THR A 555 10.39 24.81 -11.00
N HIS A 556 10.65 26.12 -10.86
CA HIS A 556 10.10 27.19 -11.71
C HIS A 556 8.57 27.27 -11.71
N ILE A 557 7.92 26.63 -10.73
CA ILE A 557 6.48 26.69 -10.52
C ILE A 557 6.23 27.69 -9.40
N VAL A 558 5.34 28.66 -9.64
CA VAL A 558 4.90 29.60 -8.60
C VAL A 558 3.91 28.88 -7.69
N PRO A 559 4.20 28.73 -6.37
CA PRO A 559 3.25 28.14 -5.43
C PRO A 559 1.93 28.91 -5.40
N GLN A 560 0.84 28.19 -5.16
CA GLN A 560 -0.44 28.81 -4.87
C GLN A 560 -0.31 29.71 -3.63
N PRO A 561 -1.00 30.88 -3.59
CA PRO A 561 -1.06 31.72 -2.40
C PRO A 561 -1.48 30.92 -1.14
N PRO A 562 -1.13 31.40 0.07
CA PRO A 562 -1.47 30.68 1.29
C PRO A 562 -2.98 30.52 1.42
N SER A 563 -3.40 29.46 2.10
CA SER A 563 -4.81 29.20 2.41
C SER A 563 -5.52 30.39 3.05
N LEU A 564 -6.86 30.42 2.95
CA LEU A 564 -7.71 31.41 3.59
C LEU A 564 -7.41 31.50 5.10
N ASP A 565 -7.42 32.71 5.64
CA ASP A 565 -7.44 32.87 7.09
C ASP A 565 -8.73 32.24 7.65
N VAL A 566 -8.68 31.84 8.92
CA VAL A 566 -9.78 31.09 9.54
C VAL A 566 -11.11 31.87 9.54
N LYS A 567 -11.04 33.21 9.52
CA LYS A 567 -12.23 34.06 9.46
C LYS A 567 -12.85 34.02 8.07
N ALA A 568 -12.05 34.22 7.03
CA ALA A 568 -12.47 34.14 5.64
C ALA A 568 -12.95 32.72 5.28
N TYR A 569 -12.33 31.68 5.85
CA TYR A 569 -12.79 30.30 5.73
C TYR A 569 -14.21 30.12 6.29
N ALA A 570 -14.46 30.59 7.50
CA ALA A 570 -15.78 30.52 8.12
C ALA A 570 -16.83 31.36 7.36
N GLU A 571 -16.48 32.57 6.93
CA GLU A 571 -17.37 33.45 6.13
C GLU A 571 -17.69 32.85 4.76
N ALA A 572 -16.77 32.06 4.18
CA ALA A 572 -16.98 31.32 2.93
C ALA A 572 -17.79 30.02 3.12
N GLY A 573 -18.32 29.74 4.32
CA GLY A 573 -19.09 28.53 4.61
C GLY A 573 -18.23 27.28 4.86
N GLY A 574 -16.97 27.47 5.27
CA GLY A 574 -16.05 26.41 5.66
C GLY A 574 -16.62 25.52 6.77
N GLN A 575 -16.26 24.24 6.72
CA GLN A 575 -16.79 23.20 7.61
C GLN A 575 -15.84 22.96 8.77
N PHE A 576 -16.41 22.78 9.96
CA PHE A 576 -15.68 22.34 11.14
C PHE A 576 -16.23 21.00 11.58
N PHE A 577 -15.38 20.16 12.14
CA PHE A 577 -15.68 18.79 12.46
C PHE A 577 -15.48 18.50 13.94
N VAL A 578 -16.42 17.75 14.51
CA VAL A 578 -16.32 17.14 15.84
C VAL A 578 -16.20 15.65 15.64
N VAL A 579 -15.25 15.05 16.33
CA VAL A 579 -15.11 13.61 16.47
C VAL A 579 -15.75 13.20 17.79
N GLU A 580 -16.40 12.04 17.82
CA GLU A 580 -16.86 11.46 19.10
C GLU A 580 -15.63 11.10 19.95
N GLU A 581 -15.50 11.74 21.11
CA GLU A 581 -14.35 11.53 22.00
C GLU A 581 -14.38 10.12 22.61
N ASP A 582 -13.29 9.35 22.49
CA ASP A 582 -13.08 8.08 23.22
C ASP A 582 -12.18 8.34 24.42
N ILE A 583 -12.75 8.94 25.47
CA ILE A 583 -12.03 9.32 26.69
C ILE A 583 -11.30 8.13 27.32
N GLU A 584 -11.86 6.91 27.22
CA GLU A 584 -11.28 5.69 27.79
C GLU A 584 -10.27 5.01 26.85
N GLY A 585 -10.36 5.27 25.55
CA GLY A 585 -9.54 4.65 24.51
C GLY A 585 -8.46 5.55 23.91
N ARG A 586 -8.21 6.73 24.47
CA ARG A 586 -7.16 7.65 24.04
C ARG A 586 -5.90 7.55 24.89
N ILE A 587 -4.77 7.91 24.30
CA ILE A 587 -3.48 7.98 25.00
C ILE A 587 -3.37 9.26 25.85
N GLU A 588 -2.36 9.27 26.72
CA GLU A 588 -1.89 10.48 27.39
C GLU A 588 -1.16 11.42 26.43
N GLY A 589 -1.04 12.70 26.81
CA GLY A 589 -0.21 13.66 26.07
C GLY A 589 1.27 13.30 26.14
N GLY A 590 2.02 13.64 25.08
CA GLY A 590 3.48 13.51 25.06
C GLY A 590 4.22 14.63 25.78
N GLU A 591 5.55 14.50 25.85
CA GLU A 591 6.45 15.43 26.55
C GLU A 591 6.67 16.74 25.79
N PHE A 592 5.69 17.65 25.87
CA PHE A 592 5.68 18.93 25.17
C PHE A 592 5.50 20.14 26.09
N GLU A 593 5.71 20.01 27.40
CA GLU A 593 5.49 21.09 28.38
C GLU A 593 6.28 22.37 28.06
N ASP A 594 7.50 22.20 27.51
CA ASP A 594 8.39 23.29 27.16
C ASP A 594 8.16 23.87 25.75
N ILE A 595 7.29 23.25 24.95
CA ILE A 595 7.01 23.70 23.58
C ILE A 595 6.04 24.88 23.61
N LYS A 596 6.56 26.03 23.21
CA LYS A 596 5.79 27.25 23.00
C LYS A 596 5.18 27.26 21.61
N SER A 597 4.00 27.85 21.55
CA SER A 597 3.30 28.05 20.30
C SER A 597 3.84 29.24 19.51
N VAL A 598 3.49 29.30 18.22
CA VAL A 598 3.89 30.39 17.33
C VAL A 598 3.45 31.76 17.91
N SER A 599 2.24 31.88 18.43
CA SER A 599 1.75 33.13 19.03
C SER A 599 2.48 33.48 20.33
N ALA A 600 2.77 32.48 21.17
CA ALA A 600 3.53 32.67 22.41
C ALA A 600 4.95 33.19 22.15
N ILE A 601 5.64 32.66 21.14
CA ILE A 601 6.97 33.13 20.74
C ILE A 601 6.89 34.54 20.13
N ASN A 602 5.93 34.81 19.24
CA ASN A 602 5.72 36.15 18.69
C ASN A 602 5.52 37.19 19.81
N LYS A 603 4.72 36.86 20.83
CA LYS A 603 4.49 37.75 22.00
C LYS A 603 5.81 38.05 22.74
N GLN A 604 6.68 37.06 22.91
CA GLN A 604 8.00 37.24 23.53
C GLN A 604 8.92 38.13 22.69
N ILE A 605 8.98 37.92 21.36
CA ILE A 605 9.79 38.73 20.45
C ILE A 605 9.33 40.19 20.44
N LEU A 606 8.02 40.42 20.38
CA LEU A 606 7.45 41.78 20.36
C LEU A 606 7.66 42.50 21.71
N ALA A 607 7.53 41.80 22.83
CA ALA A 607 7.81 42.37 24.15
C ALA A 607 9.29 42.73 24.36
N GLY A 608 10.21 41.92 23.79
CA GLY A 608 11.66 42.13 23.89
C GLY A 608 12.19 43.34 23.11
N LYS A 609 11.47 43.85 22.10
CA LYS A 609 11.88 45.00 21.26
C LYS A 609 11.68 46.38 21.91
N GLY A 610 11.22 46.44 23.16
CA GLY A 610 11.12 47.69 23.94
C GLY A 610 12.46 48.36 24.32
N LYS A 611 13.61 47.86 23.85
CA LYS A 611 14.94 48.46 24.07
C LYS A 611 15.75 48.55 22.76
N GLY A 612 15.57 49.67 22.05
CA GLY A 612 16.60 50.36 21.27
C GLY A 612 17.37 49.58 20.19
N ARG A 613 16.71 49.20 19.09
CA ARG A 613 17.39 48.97 17.80
C ARG A 613 16.65 49.71 16.70
N GLU A 614 17.35 50.57 15.98
CA GLU A 614 16.85 51.22 14.76
C GLU A 614 16.60 50.14 13.69
N GLU A 615 15.35 50.05 13.22
CA GLU A 615 14.86 49.03 12.29
C GLU A 615 15.17 49.39 10.82
N GLU A 616 16.44 49.37 10.40
CA GLU A 616 16.77 49.69 9.00
C GLU A 616 16.83 48.45 8.07
N GLU A 617 17.06 47.24 8.60
CA GLU A 617 17.21 46.03 7.77
C GLU A 617 16.00 45.08 7.86
N PHE A 618 15.52 44.62 6.69
CA PHE A 618 14.40 43.68 6.57
C PHE A 618 14.84 42.25 6.95
N ASP A 619 14.21 41.70 7.99
CA ASP A 619 14.33 40.27 8.34
C ASP A 619 12.95 39.58 8.22
N PRO A 620 12.75 38.69 7.22
CA PRO A 620 11.50 37.96 7.02
C PRO A 620 11.20 36.94 8.13
N MET A 621 12.19 36.52 8.92
CA MET A 621 12.02 35.53 9.99
C MET A 621 11.51 36.17 11.28
N MET A 622 11.62 37.50 11.40
CA MET A 622 11.21 38.24 12.58
C MET A 622 9.81 38.80 12.44
N ALA A 623 8.98 38.54 13.44
CA ALA A 623 7.65 39.10 13.53
C ALA A 623 7.69 40.63 13.67
N ARG A 624 6.85 41.32 12.89
CA ARG A 624 6.68 42.77 12.91
C ARG A 624 5.19 43.13 12.87
N ILE A 625 4.79 44.09 13.69
CA ILE A 625 3.43 44.64 13.71
C ILE A 625 3.22 45.47 12.44
N CYS A 626 2.10 45.26 11.75
CA CYS A 626 1.72 46.07 10.61
C CYS A 626 1.41 47.50 11.08
N LYS A 627 2.21 48.48 10.66
CA LYS A 627 2.00 49.91 10.98
C LYS A 627 0.70 50.49 10.40
N GLY A 628 0.06 49.78 9.46
CA GLY A 628 -1.18 50.24 8.82
C GLY A 628 -2.44 49.96 9.63
N CYS A 629 -2.55 48.75 10.20
CA CYS A 629 -3.73 48.38 10.99
C CYS A 629 -3.46 48.14 12.46
N GLU A 630 -2.21 47.93 12.86
CA GLU A 630 -1.79 47.57 14.23
C GLU A 630 -2.47 46.31 14.81
N ILE A 631 -3.23 45.57 13.99
CA ILE A 631 -4.00 44.37 14.37
C ILE A 631 -3.36 43.09 13.82
N ARG A 632 -2.49 43.20 12.80
CA ARG A 632 -1.88 42.05 12.12
C ARG A 632 -0.37 42.12 12.10
N LEU A 633 0.27 40.95 12.02
CA LEU A 633 1.69 40.89 11.69
C LEU A 633 1.91 41.05 10.18
N CYS A 634 3.04 41.63 9.81
CA CYS A 634 3.43 41.76 8.42
C CYS A 634 3.63 40.39 7.78
N ASP A 635 3.15 40.25 6.55
CA ASP A 635 3.17 39.03 5.74
C ASP A 635 3.60 39.31 4.28
N CYS A 636 3.76 40.59 3.92
CA CYS A 636 4.13 41.07 2.60
C CYS A 636 5.18 42.18 2.67
N ILE A 637 5.99 42.25 1.61
CA ILE A 637 6.99 43.29 1.38
C ILE A 637 6.70 44.03 0.06
N ILE A 638 6.79 45.36 0.10
CA ILE A 638 6.60 46.24 -1.06
C ILE A 638 7.96 46.54 -1.70
N ARG A 639 8.08 46.37 -3.01
CA ARG A 639 9.29 46.70 -3.79
C ARG A 639 9.13 48.03 -4.54
N PRO A 640 10.23 48.82 -4.73
CA PRO A 640 11.61 48.55 -4.30
C PRO A 640 11.96 48.99 -2.86
N CYS A 641 11.06 49.73 -2.18
CA CYS A 641 11.36 50.36 -0.88
C CYS A 641 11.52 49.40 0.32
N ASN A 642 11.18 48.12 0.17
CA ASN A 642 11.29 47.06 1.18
C ASN A 642 10.47 47.27 2.48
N HIS A 643 9.50 48.20 2.48
CA HIS A 643 8.58 48.35 3.59
C HIS A 643 7.60 47.17 3.68
N THR A 644 7.29 46.74 4.91
CA THR A 644 6.46 45.56 5.18
C THR A 644 5.09 45.94 5.71
N PHE A 645 4.06 45.24 5.25
CA PHE A 645 2.67 45.43 5.67
C PHE A 645 1.96 44.07 5.73
N CYS A 646 0.76 44.03 6.32
CA CYS A 646 -0.12 42.88 6.14
C CYS A 646 -0.85 42.96 4.79
N ASN A 647 -1.15 41.81 4.20
CA ASN A 647 -1.74 41.70 2.87
C ASN A 647 -3.09 42.40 2.81
N VAL A 648 -3.86 42.36 3.89
CA VAL A 648 -5.16 43.05 3.98
C VAL A 648 -5.00 44.57 3.85
N CYS A 649 -4.03 45.17 4.54
CA CYS A 649 -3.74 46.60 4.38
C CYS A 649 -3.30 46.93 2.95
N ILE A 650 -2.48 46.07 2.33
CA ILE A 650 -2.03 46.26 0.94
C ILE A 650 -3.22 46.20 -0.03
N GLN A 651 -4.13 45.25 0.15
CA GLN A 651 -5.33 45.12 -0.67
C GLN A 651 -6.26 46.33 -0.52
N CYS A 652 -6.40 46.90 0.68
CA CYS A 652 -7.18 48.13 0.89
C CYS A 652 -6.63 49.34 0.12
N LEU A 653 -5.32 49.38 -0.18
CA LEU A 653 -4.73 50.42 -1.05
C LEU A 653 -5.20 50.31 -2.50
N SER A 654 -5.70 49.14 -2.92
CA SER A 654 -6.17 48.91 -4.29
C SER A 654 -7.63 49.26 -4.53
N THR A 655 -8.46 49.26 -3.48
CA THR A 655 -9.91 49.52 -3.57
C THR A 655 -10.29 50.99 -3.34
N SER A 656 -9.36 51.79 -2.82
CA SER A 656 -9.57 53.21 -2.52
C SER A 656 -9.16 54.17 -3.65
N SER A 657 -8.59 53.65 -4.74
CA SER A 657 -8.14 54.43 -5.91
C SER A 657 -9.19 54.42 -7.04
N THR A 658 -10.18 55.33 -6.98
CA THR A 658 -11.22 55.53 -8.01
C THR A 658 -10.74 56.25 -9.29
N SER A 659 -9.43 56.35 -9.52
CA SER A 659 -8.86 56.85 -10.78
C SER A 659 -7.42 56.36 -10.91
N SER A 660 -6.95 56.27 -12.16
CA SER A 660 -5.67 55.76 -12.69
C SER A 660 -4.38 56.26 -12.01
N SER A 661 -4.29 56.13 -10.68
CA SER A 661 -3.17 56.52 -9.83
C SER A 661 -2.30 55.30 -9.54
N THR A 662 -1.01 55.45 -9.81
CA THR A 662 0.02 54.47 -9.47
C THR A 662 0.02 54.21 -7.97
N ARG A 663 -0.12 52.94 -7.56
CA ARG A 663 -0.09 52.54 -6.16
C ARG A 663 1.25 52.98 -5.54
N SER A 664 1.22 53.63 -4.38
CA SER A 664 2.42 54.11 -3.68
C SER A 664 2.52 53.51 -2.28
N CYS A 665 3.75 53.32 -1.80
CA CYS A 665 4.01 52.79 -0.47
C CYS A 665 3.47 53.73 0.61
N PRO A 666 2.68 53.26 1.60
CA PRO A 666 2.13 54.13 2.65
C PRO A 666 3.19 54.75 3.57
N THR A 667 4.40 54.19 3.64
CA THR A 667 5.48 54.69 4.52
C THR A 667 6.35 55.75 3.85
N CYS A 668 6.71 55.58 2.57
CA CYS A 668 7.67 56.46 1.90
C CYS A 668 7.17 57.05 0.57
N SER A 669 5.91 56.77 0.19
CA SER A 669 5.28 57.23 -1.05
C SER A 669 5.96 56.78 -2.35
N HIS A 670 6.93 55.87 -2.27
CA HIS A 670 7.60 55.33 -3.45
C HIS A 670 6.61 54.47 -4.27
N PRO A 671 6.63 54.54 -5.63
CA PRO A 671 5.76 53.73 -6.47
C PRO A 671 5.96 52.23 -6.20
N ILE A 672 4.85 51.50 -6.03
CA ILE A 672 4.86 50.06 -5.82
C ILE A 672 5.04 49.38 -7.18
N THR A 673 6.18 48.72 -7.38
CA THR A 673 6.42 47.93 -8.60
C THR A 673 5.92 46.50 -8.43
N HIS A 674 6.08 45.94 -7.24
CA HIS A 674 5.74 44.56 -6.93
C HIS A 674 5.46 44.39 -5.43
N VAL A 675 4.56 43.48 -5.10
CA VAL A 675 4.27 43.05 -3.73
C VAL A 675 4.62 41.57 -3.64
N ALA A 676 5.58 41.23 -2.79
CA ALA A 676 5.95 39.85 -2.55
C ALA A 676 5.42 39.43 -1.17
N GLY A 677 4.58 38.38 -1.14
CA GLY A 677 4.24 37.70 0.10
C GLY A 677 5.43 36.90 0.60
N PHE A 678 5.55 36.74 1.93
CA PHE A 678 6.52 35.84 2.54
C PHE A 678 5.92 34.97 3.65
N SER A 679 4.70 35.23 4.08
CA SER A 679 4.00 34.50 5.15
C SER A 679 2.49 34.47 4.89
N ALA A 680 1.80 33.52 5.51
CA ALA A 680 0.34 33.52 5.63
C ALA A 680 -0.12 34.67 6.56
N PRO A 681 -1.30 35.26 6.31
CA PRO A 681 -1.87 36.31 7.15
C PRO A 681 -2.10 35.85 8.59
N MET A 682 -1.86 36.74 9.55
CA MET A 682 -2.03 36.44 10.97
C MET A 682 -2.30 37.71 11.77
N ASN A 683 -3.18 37.62 12.77
CA ASN A 683 -3.41 38.72 13.71
C ASN A 683 -2.26 38.84 14.73
N LEU A 684 -2.29 39.90 15.53
CA LEU A 684 -1.36 40.04 16.66
C LEU A 684 -1.58 38.93 17.70
N PRO A 685 -0.53 38.52 18.42
CA PRO A 685 -0.67 37.55 19.50
C PRO A 685 -1.70 37.98 20.54
N GLY A 686 -2.75 37.17 20.72
CA GLY A 686 -3.87 37.48 21.63
C GLY A 686 -5.02 38.29 21.00
N GLU A 687 -4.85 38.77 19.77
CA GLU A 687 -5.91 39.40 18.96
C GLU A 687 -6.44 38.45 17.87
N GLU A 688 -6.50 37.16 18.16
CA GLU A 688 -7.09 36.15 17.27
C GLU A 688 -8.53 35.81 17.71
N PRO A 689 -9.52 36.73 17.65
CA PRO A 689 -10.87 36.41 18.09
C PRO A 689 -11.57 35.52 17.07
N MET A 690 -11.89 34.29 17.46
CA MET A 690 -13.02 33.55 16.89
C MET A 690 -14.21 33.59 17.85
N ARG A 691 -15.23 34.36 17.49
CA ARG A 691 -16.59 34.22 18.00
C ARG A 691 -17.54 34.23 16.81
N MET A 692 -17.50 33.18 16.02
CA MET A 692 -18.46 32.95 14.93
C MET A 692 -19.16 31.62 15.16
N LYS A 693 -20.49 31.63 15.05
CA LYS A 693 -21.27 30.39 15.06
C LYS A 693 -21.06 29.72 13.70
N VAL A 694 -20.19 28.73 13.66
CA VAL A 694 -19.94 27.91 12.47
C VAL A 694 -20.73 26.61 12.58
N PRO A 695 -21.28 26.09 11.47
CA PRO A 695 -21.87 24.75 11.47
C PRO A 695 -20.76 23.74 11.74
N VAL A 696 -21.02 22.84 12.69
CA VAL A 696 -20.08 21.79 13.09
C VAL A 696 -20.68 20.44 12.70
N HIS A 697 -19.96 19.69 11.88
CA HIS A 697 -20.32 18.37 11.42
C HIS A 697 -19.75 17.33 12.37
N VAL A 698 -20.59 16.42 12.86
CA VAL A 698 -20.11 15.29 13.67
C VAL A 698 -19.63 14.20 12.72
N LEU A 699 -18.33 13.94 12.70
CA LEU A 699 -17.74 12.80 12.01
C LEU A 699 -18.09 11.54 12.81
N LYS A 700 -18.73 10.58 12.14
CA LYS A 700 -18.90 9.24 12.68
C LYS A 700 -17.66 8.46 12.30
N ILE A 701 -16.85 8.06 13.27
CA ILE A 701 -15.78 7.09 13.02
C ILE A 701 -16.46 5.73 12.87
N GLU A 702 -16.35 5.11 11.70
CA GLU A 702 -16.93 3.79 11.42
C GLU A 702 -16.09 2.67 12.04
N ASP A 703 -15.79 2.77 13.34
CA ASP A 703 -14.89 1.84 14.04
C ASP A 703 -15.60 0.58 14.56
N GLY A 704 -16.46 -0.01 13.72
CA GLY A 704 -17.10 -1.31 13.98
C GLY A 704 -17.98 -1.37 15.24
N ARG A 705 -18.23 -0.25 15.93
CA ARG A 705 -19.11 -0.17 17.09
C ARG A 705 -20.42 0.53 16.69
N VAL A 706 -21.45 -0.32 16.61
CA VAL A 706 -22.89 -0.05 16.46
C VAL A 706 -23.42 0.12 15.02
N ALA A 707 -24.30 -0.83 14.67
CA ALA A 707 -24.91 -1.05 13.38
C ALA A 707 -25.84 0.09 12.92
N PHE A 708 -25.69 0.47 11.64
CA PHE A 708 -26.61 1.36 10.94
C PHE A 708 -27.90 0.60 10.56
N LYS A 709 -29.06 1.10 11.02
CA LYS A 709 -30.29 1.02 10.22
C LYS A 709 -30.39 2.32 9.43
N SER A 710 -30.44 2.16 8.11
CA SER A 710 -30.46 3.22 7.12
C SER A 710 -31.55 4.26 7.37
N ILE A 711 -31.21 5.54 7.16
CA ILE A 711 -32.22 6.50 6.69
C ILE A 711 -31.68 7.24 5.47
N SER A 712 -32.37 6.96 4.37
CA SER A 712 -32.35 7.57 3.06
C SER A 712 -32.33 9.10 3.07
N ARG A 713 -31.59 9.67 2.10
CA ARG A 713 -31.73 11.07 1.66
C ARG A 713 -33.16 11.35 1.19
N GLY A 714 -33.72 12.48 1.64
CA GLY A 714 -34.91 13.11 1.09
C GLY A 714 -34.87 14.62 1.35
N ARG A 715 -34.96 15.39 0.25
CA ARG A 715 -35.02 16.87 0.09
C ARG A 715 -35.69 17.66 1.21
N VAL A 716 -35.17 18.86 1.53
CA VAL A 716 -35.57 20.18 0.96
C VAL A 716 -34.34 21.08 0.95
#